data_AF-A0A922A273-F1
#
_entry.id   AF-A0A922A273-F1
#
_cell.length_a   1.000
_cell.length_b   1.000
_cell.length_c   1.000
_cell.angle_alpha   90.00
_cell.angle_beta   90.00
_cell.angle_gamma   90.00
#
_symmetry.space_group_name_H-M   'P 1'
#
loop_
_entity.id
_entity.type
_entity.pdbx_description
1 polymer ?
#
loop_
_entity_poly.entity_id
_entity_poly.type
_entity_poly.pdbx_seq_one_letter_code
_entity_poly.pdbx_strand_id
1 'polypeptide(L)'
;MHYFSSAEFCWNISVFECWISLPAFVVDKHSSMSSKLATLFLFTLFRFTLFYLPLKCHCSTPQSRVRAGYYYSASETVSSDINSKLFTHLICAFAYINSSTYHLSINSSTEQQFSTFNGTVKSKNPSVTTILSIWVGREQMLIFFSMINQSYYRNSFVQSSIETARLYGFQGLDLCGVLPTGSSSDMANFGTLLDEWRVAVNSEAKNSSNPELLLVMAGNRLPALGSVIYPIDSMRKNLDWVHVTAYDYYLPGRDRVTYFHAALYGTSNMANTDNGINEWKRRGFSPSKLVLGLPFHGYAWTLLSPQKNPIGAASGGPAVTKDGSMGHKYVKWFIRNYPHESVSGYNATSVVNYCTFGLTWINYDDVEAIRAKVSYAKQKGLHGYNVFQVLNDDNWVLSRAAAEELDDENQNRKGRLLVTVLVSSSATIVLLLGSVWVMCYLRKRKVKSTGTVLKPRKGQKAKLHGIATAGNLNTNVPDLQVYSYADIEMATNKFSFENKLGEGGYGPVYKGVLANKQEIAVKKLSKASTQGFEEFKNEVTLTAKLQHVNLVRVLGFCIERDEQMLIYEYMPNKSLDFYLFDSARRFLLDWKMSVHIIEGITQGLLYLQEYSRFTIIHRDLKASNILLDNEMKPKISDFGMAKIFSKDEHEANTGRIVGTYGYVSPEYVKKGLYSTKSDVYSFGVLILQIISGKKNACFYGPNENLNLLEYAYDLWKSGKGKEFMDPSLDDTVSSCKLIRCLQIGLLCVQENATDRPSILEVSSMLKSESATLTIPKIPDFSTKRNGDEGTKSQIQLENCSINDTTLSQMVGR
;
A
#
# COMPACT_ATOMS: atom_id res chain seq x y z
N MET A 1 3.60 62.93 13.66
CA MET A 1 2.70 64.10 13.55
C MET A 1 2.15 64.14 12.12
N HIS A 2 0.82 64.18 11.96
CA HIS A 2 -0.03 64.58 10.79
C HIS A 2 0.52 64.42 9.35
N TYR A 3 -0.18 63.97 8.29
CA TYR A 3 -1.60 63.76 7.93
C TYR A 3 -1.66 62.93 6.60
N PHE A 4 -2.87 62.54 6.17
CA PHE A 4 -3.35 61.83 4.96
C PHE A 4 -3.58 60.31 5.13
N SER A 5 -4.82 59.81 5.30
CA SER A 5 -5.99 59.71 4.38
C SER A 5 -5.76 58.58 3.36
N SER A 6 -6.64 57.61 3.06
CA SER A 6 -8.11 57.51 3.12
C SER A 6 -8.55 56.07 2.78
N ALA A 7 -9.77 55.74 3.22
CA ALA A 7 -10.78 54.89 2.55
C ALA A 7 -10.78 53.36 2.77
N GLU A 8 -12.02 52.88 2.92
CA GLU A 8 -12.52 51.49 2.88
C GLU A 8 -12.56 50.67 4.18
N PHE A 9 -13.48 51.03 5.10
CA PHE A 9 -14.20 50.05 5.93
C PHE A 9 -15.49 50.67 6.50
N CYS A 10 -16.51 50.86 5.65
CA CYS A 10 -17.86 51.28 6.08
C CYS A 10 -18.95 50.94 5.07
N TRP A 11 -19.18 49.65 4.82
CA TRP A 11 -20.44 49.16 4.25
C TRP A 11 -20.74 47.81 4.90
N ASN A 12 -21.56 47.80 5.97
CA ASN A 12 -22.45 46.68 6.35
C ASN A 12 -23.15 46.84 7.71
N ILE A 13 -23.11 48.02 8.36
CA ILE A 13 -23.87 48.25 9.61
C ILE A 13 -25.12 49.12 9.40
N SER A 14 -25.27 49.81 8.26
CA SER A 14 -26.43 50.68 7.99
C SER A 14 -27.68 49.97 7.43
N VAL A 15 -27.61 48.67 7.12
CA VAL A 15 -28.77 47.92 6.57
C VAL A 15 -29.54 47.16 7.65
N PHE A 16 -28.95 46.93 8.83
CA PHE A 16 -29.59 46.17 9.91
C PHE A 16 -30.48 47.00 10.84
N GLU A 17 -30.28 48.31 10.93
CA GLU A 17 -31.14 49.18 11.77
C GLU A 17 -32.31 49.82 11.01
N CYS A 18 -32.39 49.71 9.68
CA CYS A 18 -33.45 50.35 8.89
C CYS A 18 -34.68 49.45 8.63
N TRP A 19 -34.77 48.27 9.23
CA TRP A 19 -35.87 47.31 9.03
C TRP A 19 -36.76 47.07 10.27
N ILE A 20 -36.53 47.80 11.37
CA ILE A 20 -37.36 47.73 12.59
C ILE A 20 -38.50 48.77 12.61
N SER A 21 -38.67 49.54 11.53
CA SER A 21 -39.66 50.62 11.49
C SER A 21 -40.48 50.62 10.19
N LEU A 22 -41.57 49.84 10.15
CA LEU A 22 -42.75 50.01 9.28
C LEU A 22 -43.93 49.22 9.87
N PRO A 23 -45.19 49.62 9.64
CA PRO A 23 -46.14 49.96 10.70
C PRO A 23 -46.94 48.75 11.17
N ALA A 24 -47.46 48.83 12.39
CA ALA A 24 -48.49 47.93 12.88
C ALA A 24 -49.65 47.87 11.87
N PHE A 25 -49.75 46.77 11.12
CA PHE A 25 -50.91 46.51 10.28
C PHE A 25 -52.11 46.31 11.20
N VAL A 26 -53.04 47.27 11.15
CA VAL A 26 -54.34 47.22 11.83
C VAL A 26 -55.05 45.96 11.35
N VAL A 27 -55.12 44.96 12.23
CA VAL A 27 -55.99 43.79 12.01
C VAL A 27 -57.42 44.28 12.09
N ASP A 28 -58.08 44.33 10.95
CA ASP A 28 -59.47 44.72 10.86
C ASP A 28 -60.33 43.84 11.80
N LYS A 29 -61.13 44.49 12.66
CA LYS A 29 -61.90 43.86 13.75
C LYS A 29 -62.97 42.90 13.19
N HIS A 30 -63.29 42.99 11.90
CA HIS A 30 -64.28 42.17 11.21
C HIS A 30 -63.73 40.98 10.39
N SER A 31 -62.41 40.76 10.36
CA SER A 31 -61.86 39.59 9.65
C SER A 31 -62.13 38.27 10.38
N SER A 32 -62.60 37.26 9.64
CA SER A 32 -62.94 35.95 10.21
C SER A 32 -61.70 35.27 10.81
N MET A 33 -61.89 34.43 11.83
CA MET A 33 -60.80 33.75 12.53
C MET A 33 -59.91 32.92 11.59
N SER A 34 -60.44 32.44 10.46
CA SER A 34 -59.68 31.72 9.44
C SER A 34 -58.72 32.60 8.66
N SER A 35 -59.09 33.86 8.41
CA SER A 35 -58.20 34.85 7.76
C SER A 35 -57.01 35.16 8.66
N LYS A 36 -57.24 35.38 9.96
CA LYS A 36 -56.16 35.66 10.93
C LYS A 36 -55.17 34.51 11.09
N LEU A 37 -55.66 33.26 11.08
CA LEU A 37 -54.83 32.06 11.12
C LEU A 37 -54.03 31.85 9.82
N ALA A 38 -54.62 32.13 8.65
CA ALA A 38 -53.92 32.03 7.37
C ALA A 38 -52.78 33.06 7.28
N THR A 39 -53.02 34.30 7.73
CA THR A 39 -51.99 35.34 7.75
C THR A 39 -50.87 35.00 8.73
N LEU A 40 -51.19 34.46 9.92
CA LEU A 40 -50.19 34.01 10.88
C LEU A 40 -49.35 32.84 10.35
N PHE A 41 -49.97 31.91 9.62
CA PHE A 41 -49.31 30.76 9.00
C PHE A 41 -48.39 31.19 7.85
N LEU A 42 -48.83 32.13 7.01
CA LEU A 42 -48.00 32.72 5.96
C LEU A 42 -46.82 33.51 6.54
N PHE A 43 -47.01 34.23 7.65
CA PHE A 43 -45.95 34.98 8.31
C PHE A 43 -44.90 34.06 8.96
N THR A 44 -45.34 32.94 9.55
CA THR A 44 -44.42 31.93 10.10
C THR A 44 -43.69 31.17 9.00
N LEU A 45 -44.37 30.83 7.90
CA LEU A 45 -43.73 30.22 6.73
C LEU A 45 -42.70 31.16 6.09
N PHE A 46 -43.01 32.46 5.98
CA PHE A 46 -42.13 33.48 5.42
C PHE A 46 -40.87 33.70 6.29
N ARG A 47 -41.02 33.75 7.62
CA ARG A 47 -39.86 33.80 8.54
C ARG A 47 -39.05 32.50 8.51
N PHE A 48 -39.68 31.35 8.35
CA PHE A 48 -38.96 30.07 8.19
C PHE A 48 -38.17 30.03 6.88
N THR A 49 -38.72 30.52 5.77
CA THR A 49 -37.99 30.60 4.49
C THR A 49 -36.86 31.63 4.51
N LEU A 50 -36.97 32.71 5.28
CA LEU A 50 -35.88 33.69 5.46
C LEU A 50 -34.74 33.17 6.33
N PHE A 51 -35.01 32.28 7.29
CA PHE A 51 -33.97 31.57 8.05
C PHE A 51 -33.28 30.43 7.25
N TYR A 52 -33.90 30.00 6.14
CA TYR A 52 -33.39 28.93 5.26
C TYR A 52 -32.95 29.40 3.87
N LEU A 53 -33.07 30.69 3.54
CA LEU A 53 -32.29 31.26 2.44
C LEU A 53 -30.82 31.14 2.87
N PRO A 54 -29.96 30.47 2.10
CA PRO A 54 -28.57 30.37 2.48
C PRO A 54 -28.04 31.79 2.54
N LEU A 55 -27.66 32.26 3.74
CA LEU A 55 -26.64 33.29 3.82
C LEU A 55 -25.55 32.80 2.88
N LYS A 56 -25.31 33.53 1.80
CA LYS A 56 -24.03 33.53 1.10
C LYS A 56 -22.99 34.04 2.10
N CYS A 57 -22.71 33.25 3.13
CA CYS A 57 -21.38 33.24 3.70
C CYS A 57 -20.49 32.92 2.51
N HIS A 58 -19.57 33.83 2.21
CA HIS A 58 -18.35 33.46 1.52
C HIS A 58 -17.74 32.30 2.31
N CYS A 59 -18.13 31.08 1.96
CA CYS A 59 -17.53 29.89 2.46
C CYS A 59 -16.19 29.86 1.74
N SER A 60 -15.16 30.40 2.38
CA SER A 60 -13.79 30.07 2.04
C SER A 60 -13.74 28.56 1.92
N THR A 61 -13.53 28.07 0.70
CA THR A 61 -13.31 26.65 0.42
C THR A 61 -12.27 26.18 1.44
N PRO A 62 -12.57 25.16 2.28
CA PRO A 62 -11.58 24.68 3.23
C PRO A 62 -10.34 24.30 2.43
N GLN A 63 -9.24 25.01 2.68
CA GLN A 63 -7.97 24.78 2.02
C GLN A 63 -7.65 23.28 2.19
N SER A 64 -7.59 22.54 1.09
CA SER A 64 -7.44 21.08 1.15
C SER A 64 -6.12 20.78 1.86
N ARG A 65 -6.16 20.02 2.96
CA ARG A 65 -4.96 19.71 3.74
C ARG A 65 -3.92 19.00 2.88
N VAL A 66 -2.66 19.32 3.11
CA VAL A 66 -1.55 18.74 2.34
C VAL A 66 -1.29 17.30 2.76
N ARG A 67 -1.44 16.39 1.80
CA ARG A 67 -0.87 15.04 1.82
C ARG A 67 0.22 15.01 0.76
N ALA A 68 1.46 15.24 1.18
CA ALA A 68 2.61 15.29 0.30
C ALA A 68 3.47 14.02 0.43
N GLY A 69 4.22 13.68 -0.63
CA GLY A 69 5.16 12.58 -0.58
C GLY A 69 6.29 12.73 -1.58
N TYR A 70 7.50 12.41 -1.13
CA TYR A 70 8.70 12.38 -1.96
C TYR A 70 8.79 11.10 -2.79
N TYR A 71 9.13 11.25 -4.07
CA TYR A 71 9.63 10.22 -4.96
C TYR A 71 11.08 10.55 -5.33
N TYR A 72 12.02 9.72 -4.88
CA TYR A 72 13.42 9.82 -5.28
C TYR A 72 13.62 9.12 -6.63
N SER A 73 13.98 9.89 -7.66
CA SER A 73 14.11 9.43 -9.04
C SER A 73 15.18 8.34 -9.17
N ALA A 74 16.31 8.46 -8.48
CA ALA A 74 17.36 7.44 -8.53
C ALA A 74 16.99 6.13 -7.79
N SER A 75 15.74 5.98 -7.32
CA SER A 75 15.23 4.70 -6.86
C SER A 75 15.08 3.71 -8.02
N GLU A 76 15.40 2.44 -7.78
CA GLU A 76 15.21 1.33 -8.73
C GLU A 76 13.74 1.13 -9.14
N THR A 77 12.79 1.68 -8.37
CA THR A 77 11.35 1.54 -8.59
C THR A 77 10.79 2.71 -9.41
N VAL A 78 9.98 2.39 -10.42
CA VAL A 78 9.44 3.39 -11.36
C VAL A 78 8.26 4.15 -10.75
N SER A 79 8.10 5.43 -11.15
CA SER A 79 7.00 6.29 -10.70
C SER A 79 5.59 5.73 -11.02
N SER A 80 5.51 4.77 -11.95
CA SER A 80 4.28 4.04 -12.30
C SER A 80 3.69 3.25 -11.15
N ASP A 81 4.46 2.91 -10.12
CA ASP A 81 3.95 2.14 -8.99
C ASP A 81 3.23 3.03 -7.97
N ILE A 82 3.51 4.34 -7.98
CA ILE A 82 2.95 5.30 -7.01
C ILE A 82 1.43 5.27 -7.04
N ASN A 83 0.81 5.08 -5.88
CA ASN A 83 -0.63 5.25 -5.70
C ASN A 83 -0.96 6.73 -5.45
N SER A 84 -0.95 7.54 -6.50
CA SER A 84 -1.12 9.00 -6.41
C SER A 84 -2.49 9.44 -5.86
N LYS A 85 -3.48 8.55 -5.76
CA LYS A 85 -4.79 8.83 -5.13
C LYS A 85 -4.70 9.11 -3.63
N LEU A 86 -3.64 8.64 -2.97
CA LEU A 86 -3.41 8.87 -1.54
C LEU A 86 -2.77 10.23 -1.25
N PHE A 87 -2.38 10.96 -2.28
CA PHE A 87 -1.63 12.21 -2.17
C PHE A 87 -2.35 13.36 -2.87
N THR A 88 -2.19 14.54 -2.29
CA THR A 88 -2.56 15.83 -2.92
C THR A 88 -1.39 16.43 -3.69
N HIS A 89 -0.17 16.20 -3.18
CA HIS A 89 1.06 16.74 -3.71
C HIS A 89 2.09 15.61 -3.82
N LEU A 90 2.83 15.53 -4.92
CA LEU A 90 3.94 14.59 -5.09
C LEU A 90 5.19 15.36 -5.49
N ILE A 91 6.27 15.13 -4.76
CA ILE A 91 7.53 15.85 -4.92
C ILE A 91 8.53 14.92 -5.61
N CYS A 92 8.99 15.29 -6.81
CA CYS A 92 9.98 14.54 -7.60
C CYS A 92 11.38 15.05 -7.28
N ALA A 93 12.23 14.18 -6.75
CA ALA A 93 13.53 14.50 -6.17
C ALA A 93 14.66 13.72 -6.88
N PHE A 94 15.83 14.28 -7.20
CA PHE A 94 16.22 15.68 -7.08
C PHE A 94 16.83 16.20 -8.39
N ALA A 95 16.61 17.49 -8.64
CA ALA A 95 17.45 18.30 -9.52
C ALA A 95 18.58 18.95 -8.72
N TYR A 96 19.64 19.40 -9.40
CA TYR A 96 20.88 19.89 -8.79
C TYR A 96 21.29 21.25 -9.34
N ILE A 97 22.09 22.00 -8.57
CA ILE A 97 22.61 23.31 -8.98
C ILE A 97 23.95 23.10 -9.68
N ASN A 98 24.06 23.53 -10.94
CA ASN A 98 25.33 23.49 -11.66
C ASN A 98 26.34 24.46 -11.01
N SER A 99 27.53 23.96 -10.65
CA SER A 99 28.52 24.75 -9.91
C SER A 99 29.12 25.94 -10.69
N SER A 100 29.01 25.94 -12.02
CA SER A 100 29.62 26.96 -12.88
C SER A 100 28.61 27.97 -13.38
N THR A 101 27.41 27.51 -13.76
CA THR A 101 26.35 28.39 -14.30
C THR A 101 25.31 28.76 -13.27
N TYR A 102 25.19 28.01 -12.18
CA TYR A 102 24.09 28.07 -11.21
C TYR A 102 22.70 27.80 -11.79
N HIS A 103 22.65 27.25 -13.01
CA HIS A 103 21.42 26.75 -13.59
C HIS A 103 21.01 25.45 -12.90
N LEU A 104 19.70 25.21 -12.85
CA LEU A 104 19.19 23.92 -12.46
C LEU A 104 19.50 22.86 -13.53
N SER A 105 19.99 21.70 -13.11
CA SER A 105 20.30 20.56 -13.99
C SER A 105 19.70 19.27 -13.43
N ILE A 106 19.21 18.42 -14.33
CA ILE A 106 18.77 17.06 -14.03
C ILE A 106 19.80 16.10 -14.62
N ASN A 107 20.17 15.05 -13.88
CA ASN A 107 21.13 14.07 -14.37
C ASN A 107 20.53 13.31 -15.55
N SER A 108 21.31 13.09 -16.61
CA SER A 108 20.86 12.36 -17.79
C SER A 108 20.35 10.95 -17.48
N SER A 109 20.91 10.30 -16.45
CA SER A 109 20.47 8.97 -15.99
C SER A 109 19.06 8.95 -15.40
N THR A 110 18.56 10.08 -14.88
CA THR A 110 17.22 10.18 -14.28
C THR A 110 16.26 11.06 -15.08
N GLU A 111 16.72 11.72 -16.15
CA GLU A 111 15.95 12.67 -16.96
C GLU A 111 14.63 12.09 -17.48
N GLN A 112 14.64 10.83 -17.94
CA GLN A 112 13.43 10.14 -18.40
C GLN A 112 12.37 10.00 -17.30
N GLN A 113 12.78 9.84 -16.05
CA GLN A 113 11.84 9.74 -14.93
C GLN A 113 11.20 11.10 -14.66
N PHE A 114 11.96 12.20 -14.74
CA PHE A 114 11.41 13.55 -14.59
C PHE A 114 10.43 13.89 -15.71
N SER A 115 10.75 13.57 -16.97
CA SER A 115 9.90 13.88 -18.13
C SER A 115 8.57 13.12 -18.12
N THR A 116 8.57 11.88 -17.62
CA THR A 116 7.38 11.03 -17.55
C THR A 116 6.62 11.13 -16.22
N PHE A 117 7.22 11.69 -15.17
CA PHE A 117 6.65 11.70 -13.82
C PHE A 117 5.23 12.28 -13.80
N ASN A 118 5.07 13.47 -14.38
CA ASN A 118 3.82 14.21 -14.32
C ASN A 118 2.67 13.45 -14.98
N GLY A 119 2.87 12.97 -16.21
CA GLY A 119 1.88 12.16 -16.93
C GLY A 119 1.54 10.87 -16.19
N THR A 120 2.55 10.21 -15.63
CA THR A 120 2.40 8.94 -14.92
C THR A 120 1.54 9.10 -13.67
N VAL A 121 1.86 10.04 -12.78
CA VAL A 121 1.11 10.19 -11.52
C VAL A 121 -0.27 10.80 -11.74
N LYS A 122 -0.43 11.70 -12.72
CA LYS A 122 -1.73 12.29 -13.07
C LYS A 122 -2.66 11.31 -13.77
N SER A 123 -2.15 10.29 -14.46
CA SER A 123 -3.00 9.23 -15.05
C SER A 123 -3.86 8.51 -14.00
N LYS A 124 -3.34 8.36 -12.78
CA LYS A 124 -4.03 7.72 -11.65
C LYS A 124 -4.80 8.71 -10.76
N ASN A 125 -4.34 9.96 -10.67
CA ASN A 125 -4.99 11.05 -9.94
C ASN A 125 -4.81 12.39 -10.70
N PRO A 126 -5.75 12.76 -11.58
CA PRO A 126 -5.63 13.98 -12.39
C PRO A 126 -5.51 15.28 -11.56
N SER A 127 -6.00 15.25 -10.32
CA SER A 127 -5.99 16.40 -9.40
C SER A 127 -4.70 16.52 -8.58
N VAL A 128 -3.77 15.57 -8.68
CA VAL A 128 -2.51 15.66 -7.94
C VAL A 128 -1.65 16.81 -8.47
N THR A 129 -1.05 17.56 -7.54
CA THR A 129 -0.07 18.61 -7.85
C THR A 129 1.34 18.02 -7.80
N THR A 130 2.14 18.25 -8.83
CA THR A 130 3.53 17.78 -8.89
C THR A 130 4.51 18.90 -8.61
N ILE A 131 5.56 18.63 -7.84
CA ILE A 131 6.56 19.61 -7.39
C ILE A 131 7.96 19.09 -7.72
N LEU A 132 8.81 19.93 -8.28
CA LEU A 132 10.21 19.63 -8.56
C LEU A 132 11.08 19.97 -7.34
N SER A 133 11.80 18.99 -6.79
CA SER A 133 12.72 19.22 -5.66
C SER A 133 14.15 19.43 -6.09
N ILE A 134 14.78 20.44 -5.51
CA ILE A 134 16.15 20.88 -5.75
C ILE A 134 16.99 20.49 -4.53
N TRP A 135 18.02 19.68 -4.74
CA TRP A 135 18.93 19.25 -3.68
C TRP A 135 20.09 20.23 -3.53
N VAL A 136 20.32 20.66 -2.29
CA VAL A 136 21.56 21.31 -1.87
C VAL A 136 22.41 20.31 -1.09
N GLY A 137 21.93 19.88 0.07
CA GLY A 137 22.66 18.94 0.94
C GLY A 137 24.03 19.48 1.39
N ARG A 138 24.76 18.72 2.21
CA ARG A 138 26.05 19.17 2.77
C ARG A 138 27.09 19.47 1.69
N GLU A 139 27.18 18.63 0.67
CA GLU A 139 28.22 18.72 -0.35
C GLU A 139 28.04 19.93 -1.28
N GLN A 140 26.79 20.37 -1.54
CA GLN A 140 26.53 21.54 -2.38
C GLN A 140 26.29 22.83 -1.58
N MET A 141 26.42 22.83 -0.25
CA MET A 141 26.26 24.05 0.56
C MET A 141 27.18 25.19 0.11
N LEU A 142 28.43 24.89 -0.26
CA LEU A 142 29.39 25.90 -0.74
C LEU A 142 28.99 26.49 -2.09
N ILE A 143 28.46 25.66 -2.99
CA ILE A 143 27.91 26.09 -4.28
C ILE A 143 26.69 26.98 -4.04
N PHE A 144 25.81 26.56 -3.13
CA PHE A 144 24.61 27.34 -2.77
C PHE A 144 24.96 28.70 -2.17
N PHE A 145 25.90 28.76 -1.22
CA PHE A 145 26.35 30.03 -0.66
C PHE A 145 27.02 30.93 -1.70
N SER A 146 27.83 30.37 -2.61
CA SER A 146 28.42 31.11 -3.72
C SER A 146 27.35 31.69 -4.66
N MET A 147 26.28 30.93 -4.92
CA MET A 147 25.14 31.36 -5.72
C MET A 147 24.37 32.51 -5.05
N ILE A 148 24.01 32.38 -3.77
CA ILE A 148 23.17 33.39 -3.10
C ILE A 148 23.90 34.70 -2.82
N ASN A 149 25.23 34.67 -2.71
CA ASN A 149 26.01 35.85 -2.36
C ASN A 149 26.17 36.86 -3.51
N GLN A 150 25.71 36.54 -4.72
CA GLN A 150 25.75 37.44 -5.89
C GLN A 150 24.36 37.55 -6.53
N SER A 151 23.86 38.76 -6.75
CA SER A 151 22.53 39.00 -7.33
C SER A 151 22.37 38.40 -8.74
N TYR A 152 23.42 38.46 -9.55
CA TYR A 152 23.42 37.88 -10.90
C TYR A 152 23.22 36.36 -10.87
N TYR A 153 23.90 35.66 -9.95
CA TYR A 153 23.79 34.20 -9.81
C TYR A 153 22.46 33.78 -9.19
N ARG A 154 21.93 34.55 -8.23
CA ARG A 154 20.55 34.35 -7.74
C ARG A 154 19.53 34.44 -8.86
N ASN A 155 19.63 35.46 -9.71
CA ASN A 155 18.73 35.62 -10.85
C ASN A 155 18.84 34.43 -11.82
N SER A 156 20.07 33.98 -12.13
CA SER A 156 20.30 32.81 -12.99
C SER A 156 19.69 31.53 -12.42
N PHE A 157 19.85 31.26 -11.13
CA PHE A 157 19.19 30.15 -10.44
C PHE A 157 17.66 30.28 -10.49
N VAL A 158 17.12 31.46 -10.15
CA VAL A 158 15.68 31.72 -10.12
C VAL A 158 15.05 31.48 -11.49
N GLN A 159 15.60 32.08 -12.57
CA GLN A 159 15.06 31.91 -13.92
C GLN A 159 15.13 30.45 -14.37
N SER A 160 16.31 29.82 -14.26
CA SER A 160 16.48 28.42 -14.68
C SER A 160 15.60 27.44 -13.90
N SER A 161 15.32 27.70 -12.61
CA SER A 161 14.42 26.87 -11.82
C SER A 161 12.97 26.92 -12.33
N ILE A 162 12.48 28.12 -12.68
CA ILE A 162 11.13 28.32 -13.22
C ILE A 162 11.03 27.68 -14.61
N GLU A 163 12.00 27.95 -15.48
CA GLU A 163 12.08 27.37 -16.82
C GLU A 163 12.08 25.84 -16.76
N THR A 164 12.91 25.25 -15.89
CA THR A 164 12.99 23.79 -15.72
C THR A 164 11.67 23.22 -15.17
N ALA A 165 11.08 23.85 -14.16
CA ALA A 165 9.80 23.39 -13.63
C ALA A 165 8.72 23.36 -14.73
N ARG A 166 8.64 24.40 -15.55
CA ARG A 166 7.68 24.48 -16.66
C ARG A 166 8.00 23.48 -17.79
N LEU A 167 9.27 23.32 -18.15
CA LEU A 167 9.73 22.38 -19.17
C LEU A 167 9.26 20.94 -18.87
N TYR A 168 9.34 20.53 -17.61
CA TYR A 168 8.91 19.21 -17.16
C TYR A 168 7.45 19.15 -16.65
N GLY A 169 6.71 20.26 -16.77
CA GLY A 169 5.29 20.34 -16.43
C GLY A 169 4.98 20.30 -14.92
N PHE A 170 5.95 20.62 -14.06
CA PHE A 170 5.75 20.74 -12.63
C PHE A 170 4.97 22.01 -12.27
N GLN A 171 4.26 21.93 -11.15
CA GLN A 171 3.35 22.97 -10.65
C GLN A 171 3.88 23.62 -9.36
N GLY A 172 5.10 23.26 -8.96
CA GLY A 172 5.80 23.86 -7.84
C GLY A 172 7.29 23.52 -7.84
N LEU A 173 8.02 24.25 -7.01
CA LEU A 173 9.43 24.12 -6.72
C LEU A 173 9.61 23.88 -5.23
N ASP A 174 10.45 22.91 -4.90
CA ASP A 174 10.85 22.55 -3.55
C ASP A 174 12.36 22.75 -3.39
N LEU A 175 12.78 23.41 -2.30
CA LEU A 175 14.19 23.52 -1.95
C LEU A 175 14.51 22.62 -0.76
N CYS A 176 15.38 21.63 -0.96
CA CYS A 176 15.69 20.59 0.02
C CYS A 176 17.17 20.57 0.42
N GLY A 177 17.43 20.33 1.70
CA GLY A 177 18.79 20.11 2.22
C GLY A 177 19.59 21.38 2.56
N VAL A 178 18.98 22.56 2.59
CA VAL A 178 19.65 23.80 3.03
C VAL A 178 19.82 23.79 4.54
N LEU A 179 21.07 23.75 5.01
CA LEU A 179 21.41 23.78 6.43
C LEU A 179 21.53 25.22 6.94
N PRO A 180 21.02 25.54 8.14
CA PRO A 180 21.09 26.89 8.69
C PRO A 180 22.42 27.12 9.43
N THR A 181 23.53 26.82 8.74
CA THR A 181 24.89 26.81 9.29
C THR A 181 25.81 27.89 8.68
N GLY A 182 25.27 28.70 7.77
CA GLY A 182 25.99 29.82 7.15
C GLY A 182 26.16 31.01 8.10
N SER A 183 26.94 32.00 7.67
CA SER A 183 27.06 33.27 8.37
C SER A 183 25.72 34.02 8.39
N SER A 184 25.58 35.02 9.27
CA SER A 184 24.41 35.90 9.27
C SER A 184 24.21 36.59 7.91
N SER A 185 25.29 36.88 7.19
CA SER A 185 25.24 37.43 5.83
C SER A 185 24.68 36.41 4.83
N ASP A 186 25.14 35.16 4.87
CA ASP A 186 24.62 34.11 3.97
C ASP A 186 23.12 33.90 4.18
N MET A 187 22.65 33.97 5.44
CA MET A 187 21.24 33.79 5.76
C MET A 187 20.39 35.00 5.37
N ALA A 188 20.93 36.21 5.46
CA ALA A 188 20.30 37.40 4.90
C ALA A 188 20.18 37.28 3.37
N ASN A 189 21.24 36.86 2.68
CA ASN A 189 21.24 36.62 1.24
C ASN A 189 20.30 35.47 0.83
N PHE A 190 20.14 34.45 1.67
CA PHE A 190 19.13 33.42 1.47
C PHE A 190 17.72 33.99 1.58
N GLY A 191 17.47 34.90 2.54
CA GLY A 191 16.22 35.65 2.62
C GLY A 191 15.95 36.46 1.34
N THR A 192 16.98 37.14 0.83
CA THR A 192 16.90 37.89 -0.43
C THR A 192 16.58 36.98 -1.62
N LEU A 193 17.20 35.79 -1.71
CA LEU A 193 16.88 34.81 -2.74
C LEU A 193 15.38 34.47 -2.73
N LEU A 194 14.80 34.19 -1.55
CA LEU A 194 13.39 33.82 -1.45
C LEU A 194 12.45 34.96 -1.84
N ASP A 195 12.81 36.21 -1.52
CA ASP A 195 12.06 37.40 -1.96
C ASP A 195 12.11 37.53 -3.49
N GLU A 196 13.29 37.43 -4.09
CA GLU A 196 13.48 37.48 -5.54
C GLU A 196 12.75 36.32 -6.26
N TRP A 197 12.80 35.12 -5.70
CA TRP A 197 12.17 33.93 -6.26
C TRP A 197 10.65 34.05 -6.29
N ARG A 198 10.03 34.53 -5.21
CA ARG A 198 8.57 34.77 -5.17
C ARG A 198 8.16 35.86 -6.16
N VAL A 199 8.92 36.94 -6.27
CA VAL A 199 8.63 38.01 -7.25
C VAL A 199 8.70 37.46 -8.68
N ALA A 200 9.71 36.65 -9.01
CA ALA A 200 9.87 36.05 -10.33
C ALA A 200 8.73 35.07 -10.66
N VAL A 201 8.36 34.17 -9.73
CA VAL A 201 7.24 33.25 -9.91
C VAL A 201 5.92 33.99 -10.14
N ASN A 202 5.64 35.04 -9.36
CA ASN A 202 4.43 35.85 -9.53
C ASN A 202 4.41 36.58 -10.86
N SER A 203 5.58 37.01 -11.34
CA SER A 203 5.72 37.71 -12.62
C SER A 203 5.55 36.77 -13.81
N GLU A 204 6.12 35.56 -13.74
CA GLU A 204 5.93 34.53 -14.77
C GLU A 204 4.46 34.15 -14.91
N ALA A 205 3.76 33.89 -13.80
CA ALA A 205 2.34 33.52 -13.82
C ALA A 205 1.45 34.60 -14.45
N LYS A 206 1.74 35.88 -14.17
CA LYS A 206 1.04 37.01 -14.80
C LYS A 206 1.27 37.10 -16.30
N ASN A 207 2.46 36.72 -16.77
CA ASN A 207 2.87 36.85 -18.17
C ASN A 207 2.48 35.64 -19.03
N SER A 208 2.37 34.43 -18.46
CA SER A 208 2.18 33.18 -19.21
C SER A 208 0.75 32.61 -19.16
N SER A 209 -0.17 33.21 -18.41
CA SER A 209 -1.50 32.65 -18.07
C SER A 209 -1.47 31.29 -17.35
N ASN A 210 -0.28 30.80 -16.97
CA ASN A 210 -0.14 29.60 -16.16
C ASN A 210 -0.47 29.91 -14.68
N PRO A 211 -0.99 28.94 -13.92
CA PRO A 211 -1.10 29.07 -12.47
C PRO A 211 0.27 29.31 -11.83
N GLU A 212 0.31 30.15 -10.80
CA GLU A 212 1.51 30.43 -10.01
C GLU A 212 2.15 29.13 -9.49
N LEU A 213 3.48 29.00 -9.61
CA LEU A 213 4.21 27.87 -9.05
C LEU A 213 4.18 27.93 -7.53
N LEU A 214 3.93 26.79 -6.88
CA LEU A 214 4.14 26.68 -5.45
C LEU A 214 5.63 26.80 -5.13
N LEU A 215 5.99 27.53 -4.07
CA LEU A 215 7.33 27.52 -3.50
C LEU A 215 7.27 26.90 -2.12
N VAL A 216 7.92 25.75 -1.97
CA VAL A 216 7.95 24.98 -0.73
C VAL A 216 9.39 24.65 -0.34
N MET A 217 9.60 24.27 0.91
CA MET A 217 10.96 23.97 1.39
C MET A 217 10.96 22.90 2.47
N ALA A 218 12.00 22.06 2.45
CA ALA A 218 12.35 21.18 3.55
C ALA A 218 13.01 21.99 4.67
N GLY A 219 12.32 22.13 5.80
CA GLY A 219 12.83 22.84 6.98
C GLY A 219 13.43 21.87 7.99
N ASN A 220 14.66 22.11 8.44
CA ASN A 220 15.25 21.29 9.49
C ASN A 220 14.54 21.47 10.84
N ARG A 221 14.61 20.45 11.70
CA ARG A 221 14.27 20.61 13.11
C ARG A 221 15.13 21.71 13.73
N LEU A 222 14.49 22.67 14.40
CA LEU A 222 15.18 23.76 15.08
C LEU A 222 15.43 23.41 16.56
N PRO A 223 16.66 23.58 17.08
CA PRO A 223 16.92 23.55 18.50
C PRO A 223 16.37 24.83 19.17
N ALA A 224 16.04 24.72 20.46
CA ALA A 224 15.51 25.84 21.24
C ALA A 224 16.53 26.97 21.45
N LEU A 225 17.83 26.63 21.45
CA LEU A 225 18.92 27.59 21.54
C LEU A 225 18.99 28.37 20.22
N GLY A 226 18.90 29.69 20.27
CA GLY A 226 18.83 30.60 19.11
C GLY A 226 20.05 30.61 18.17
N SER A 227 20.86 29.56 18.15
CA SER A 227 22.04 29.39 17.28
C SER A 227 21.70 29.14 15.81
N VAL A 228 20.43 28.85 15.49
CA VAL A 228 19.96 28.56 14.14
C VAL A 228 19.41 29.80 13.46
N ILE A 229 19.90 30.13 12.27
CA ILE A 229 19.71 31.42 11.61
C ILE A 229 18.94 31.26 10.28
N TYR A 230 17.84 30.51 10.24
CA TYR A 230 16.99 30.59 9.04
C TYR A 230 16.40 32.01 8.88
N PRO A 231 16.23 32.53 7.65
CA PRO A 231 15.58 33.82 7.40
C PRO A 231 14.05 33.69 7.54
N ILE A 232 13.59 33.48 8.78
CA ILE A 232 12.21 33.13 9.12
C ILE A 232 11.18 34.09 8.52
N ASP A 233 11.45 35.39 8.54
CA ASP A 233 10.53 36.39 8.00
C ASP A 233 10.34 36.27 6.48
N SER A 234 11.43 36.14 5.74
CA SER A 234 11.38 35.94 4.29
C SER A 234 10.73 34.61 3.95
N MET A 235 11.08 33.52 4.64
CA MET A 235 10.46 32.22 4.43
C MET A 235 8.94 32.26 4.67
N ARG A 236 8.48 32.90 5.75
CA ARG A 236 7.05 33.05 6.08
C ARG A 236 6.29 33.85 5.01
N LYS A 237 6.92 34.89 4.48
CA LYS A 237 6.35 35.75 3.44
C LYS A 237 6.28 35.03 2.09
N ASN A 238 7.34 34.32 1.73
CA ASN A 238 7.58 33.88 0.36
C ASN A 238 7.30 32.39 0.11
N LEU A 239 7.21 31.53 1.13
CA LEU A 239 6.89 30.11 0.94
C LEU A 239 5.40 29.84 1.17
N ASP A 240 4.84 28.93 0.38
CA ASP A 240 3.48 28.41 0.54
C ASP A 240 3.39 27.56 1.81
N TRP A 241 4.34 26.64 1.99
CA TRP A 241 4.55 25.93 3.25
C TRP A 241 5.99 25.43 3.40
N VAL A 242 6.36 25.13 4.65
CA VAL A 242 7.58 24.45 5.03
C VAL A 242 7.19 23.06 5.52
N HIS A 243 7.78 22.01 4.96
CA HIS A 243 7.63 20.68 5.51
C HIS A 243 8.83 20.36 6.40
N VAL A 244 8.56 20.14 7.68
CA VAL A 244 9.61 20.01 8.70
C VAL A 244 10.15 18.58 8.69
N THR A 245 11.45 18.42 8.51
CA THR A 245 12.14 17.12 8.58
C THR A 245 12.19 16.64 10.03
N ALA A 246 11.10 16.00 10.45
CA ALA A 246 10.85 15.55 11.82
C ALA A 246 11.36 14.12 12.08
N TYR A 247 12.54 13.81 11.55
CA TYR A 247 13.19 12.50 11.61
C TYR A 247 14.72 12.67 11.50
N ASP A 248 15.47 11.57 11.51
CA ASP A 248 16.94 11.51 11.45
C ASP A 248 17.65 12.22 12.61
N TYR A 249 16.97 12.26 13.75
CA TYR A 249 17.48 12.88 14.98
C TYR A 249 18.71 12.18 15.51
N TYR A 250 18.77 10.85 15.40
CA TYR A 250 19.88 10.01 15.83
C TYR A 250 20.15 8.97 14.77
N LEU A 251 21.42 8.83 14.38
CA LEU A 251 21.86 8.03 13.24
C LEU A 251 23.04 7.13 13.65
N PRO A 252 23.05 5.84 13.25
CA PRO A 252 24.07 4.89 13.70
C PRO A 252 25.47 5.18 13.15
N GLY A 253 25.56 5.86 12.00
CA GLY A 253 26.83 6.33 11.45
C GLY A 253 27.40 7.56 12.15
N ARG A 254 26.60 8.25 12.99
CA ARG A 254 27.00 9.52 13.64
C ARG A 254 27.07 9.38 15.16
N ASP A 255 26.08 8.73 15.75
CA ASP A 255 25.92 8.66 17.20
C ASP A 255 26.31 7.26 17.71
N ARG A 256 26.91 7.20 18.90
CA ARG A 256 27.37 5.93 19.52
C ARG A 256 26.39 5.37 20.55
N VAL A 257 25.25 6.04 20.71
CA VAL A 257 24.20 5.68 21.65
C VAL A 257 22.90 5.61 20.88
N THR A 258 22.15 4.55 21.13
CA THR A 258 20.89 4.24 20.47
C THR A 258 19.76 5.14 20.98
N TYR A 259 19.14 5.88 20.07
CA TYR A 259 17.95 6.70 20.34
C TYR A 259 17.03 6.68 19.12
N PHE A 260 15.77 7.05 19.33
CA PHE A 260 14.77 7.05 18.26
C PHE A 260 15.02 8.16 17.25
N HIS A 261 15.17 7.80 15.97
CA HIS A 261 15.43 8.77 14.91
C HIS A 261 14.26 9.74 14.66
N ALA A 262 13.03 9.36 15.04
CA ALA A 262 11.82 10.10 14.71
C ALA A 262 10.86 10.32 15.89
N ALA A 263 11.38 10.44 17.12
CA ALA A 263 10.53 10.61 18.30
C ALA A 263 9.54 11.78 18.18
N LEU A 264 8.25 11.53 18.42
CA LEU A 264 7.26 12.61 18.53
C LEU A 264 7.49 13.43 19.79
N TYR A 265 7.66 12.71 20.91
CA TYR A 265 7.93 13.27 22.24
C TYR A 265 9.22 12.69 22.83
N GLY A 266 9.87 13.47 23.69
CA GLY A 266 11.08 13.06 24.40
C GLY A 266 11.32 13.97 25.60
N THR A 267 12.32 13.63 26.42
CA THR A 267 12.77 14.50 27.51
C THR A 267 13.36 15.80 26.95
N SER A 268 13.49 16.84 27.78
CA SER A 268 14.00 18.16 27.36
C SER A 268 15.34 18.12 26.63
N ASN A 269 16.18 17.13 26.98
CA ASN A 269 17.53 16.98 26.44
C ASN A 269 17.58 16.12 25.16
N MET A 270 16.47 15.48 24.79
CA MET A 270 16.40 14.61 23.62
C MET A 270 15.74 15.30 22.43
N ALA A 271 16.24 14.96 21.25
CA ALA A 271 15.68 15.43 20.00
C ALA A 271 14.28 14.83 19.77
N ASN A 272 13.28 15.68 19.59
CA ASN A 272 11.91 15.28 19.31
C ASN A 272 11.14 16.31 18.48
N THR A 273 10.07 15.83 17.85
CA THR A 273 9.21 16.55 16.91
C THR A 273 8.41 17.66 17.58
N ASP A 274 7.79 17.42 18.74
CA ASP A 274 6.94 18.43 19.39
C ASP A 274 7.74 19.69 19.75
N ASN A 275 8.94 19.51 20.30
CA ASN A 275 9.86 20.63 20.56
C ASN A 275 10.23 21.38 19.28
N GLY A 276 10.50 20.66 18.18
CA GLY A 276 10.83 21.27 16.89
C GLY A 276 9.68 22.11 16.31
N ILE A 277 8.46 21.58 16.33
CA ILE A 277 7.25 22.28 15.85
C ILE A 277 6.95 23.50 16.73
N ASN A 278 7.05 23.36 18.04
CA ASN A 278 6.85 24.47 18.97
C ASN A 278 7.91 25.57 18.76
N GLU A 279 9.14 25.21 18.41
CA GLU A 279 10.20 26.17 18.12
C GLU A 279 9.96 26.95 16.81
N TRP A 280 9.52 26.28 15.74
CA TRP A 280 9.06 26.96 14.52
C TRP A 280 7.95 27.97 14.82
N LYS A 281 6.96 27.57 15.63
CA LYS A 281 5.86 28.47 16.06
C LYS A 281 6.36 29.62 16.92
N ARG A 282 7.26 29.38 17.86
CA ARG A 282 7.85 30.40 18.74
C ARG A 282 8.57 31.48 17.92
N ARG A 283 9.18 31.10 16.79
CA ARG A 283 9.83 32.01 15.84
C ARG A 283 8.85 32.70 14.88
N GLY A 284 7.55 32.49 15.02
CA GLY A 284 6.52 33.23 14.28
C GLY A 284 5.95 32.55 13.03
N PHE A 285 6.29 31.28 12.77
CA PHE A 285 5.65 30.52 11.69
C PHE A 285 4.21 30.13 12.04
N SER A 286 3.28 30.39 11.12
CA SER A 286 1.89 29.95 11.26
C SER A 286 1.81 28.41 11.16
N PRO A 287 1.07 27.73 12.06
CA PRO A 287 0.78 26.29 11.92
C PRO A 287 0.20 25.93 10.54
N SER A 288 -0.61 26.81 9.97
CA SER A 288 -1.22 26.62 8.64
C SER A 288 -0.23 26.65 7.47
N LYS A 289 1.04 26.99 7.71
CA LYS A 289 2.15 26.93 6.73
C LYS A 289 3.19 25.85 7.09
N LEU A 290 2.94 25.05 8.13
CA LEU A 290 3.82 23.97 8.55
C LEU A 290 3.20 22.63 8.16
N VAL A 291 4.00 21.78 7.51
CA VAL A 291 3.65 20.41 7.13
C VAL A 291 4.55 19.46 7.91
N LEU A 292 3.99 18.43 8.54
CA LEU A 292 4.77 17.49 9.35
C LEU A 292 5.47 16.46 8.47
N GLY A 293 6.80 16.34 8.56
CA GLY A 293 7.55 15.26 7.92
C GLY A 293 7.35 13.92 8.61
N LEU A 294 7.09 12.87 7.84
CA LEU A 294 6.94 11.48 8.31
C LEU A 294 7.97 10.58 7.62
N PRO A 295 8.80 9.84 8.38
CA PRO A 295 9.74 8.91 7.78
C PRO A 295 9.05 7.58 7.46
N PHE A 296 9.15 7.14 6.21
CA PHE A 296 8.84 5.74 5.85
C PHE A 296 10.09 4.88 5.87
N HIS A 297 11.02 5.19 6.75
CA HIS A 297 12.26 4.46 6.94
C HIS A 297 12.59 4.45 8.43
N GLY A 298 13.58 3.64 8.78
CA GLY A 298 14.15 3.55 10.11
C GLY A 298 15.65 3.31 10.04
N TYR A 299 16.26 3.08 11.20
CA TYR A 299 17.67 2.80 11.31
C TYR A 299 17.95 1.55 12.14
N ALA A 300 18.82 0.70 11.61
CA ALA A 300 19.36 -0.48 12.24
C ALA A 300 20.72 -0.17 12.88
N TRP A 301 20.86 -0.59 14.13
CA TRP A 301 21.98 -0.35 15.02
C TRP A 301 22.58 -1.66 15.49
N THR A 302 23.90 -1.73 15.61
CA THR A 302 24.60 -2.85 16.25
C THR A 302 24.79 -2.51 17.73
N LEU A 303 24.10 -3.20 18.63
CA LEU A 303 24.27 -3.10 20.08
C LEU A 303 25.57 -3.78 20.52
N LEU A 304 26.25 -3.21 21.53
CA LEU A 304 27.43 -3.86 22.13
C LEU A 304 27.06 -5.03 23.05
N SER A 305 25.83 -5.06 23.55
CA SER A 305 25.31 -6.15 24.39
C SER A 305 23.79 -6.28 24.22
N PRO A 306 23.22 -7.48 24.37
CA PRO A 306 21.77 -7.66 24.36
C PRO A 306 21.16 -6.96 25.58
N GLN A 307 20.28 -5.98 25.37
CA GLN A 307 19.58 -5.30 26.46
C GLN A 307 18.07 -5.39 26.29
N LYS A 308 17.36 -5.48 27.42
CA LYS A 308 15.88 -5.50 27.46
C LYS A 308 15.27 -4.16 27.03
N ASN A 309 15.97 -3.06 27.27
CA ASN A 309 15.61 -1.73 26.77
C ASN A 309 16.81 -1.12 26.05
N PRO A 310 16.86 -1.20 24.71
CA PRO A 310 17.99 -0.69 23.96
C PRO A 310 18.04 0.84 23.93
N ILE A 311 17.04 1.60 24.36
CA ILE A 311 17.11 3.06 24.32
C ILE A 311 18.18 3.56 25.30
N GLY A 312 19.13 4.35 24.80
CA GLY A 312 20.27 4.83 25.57
C GLY A 312 21.42 3.82 25.66
N ALA A 313 21.35 2.67 24.98
CA ALA A 313 22.39 1.66 25.00
C ALA A 313 23.57 2.01 24.09
N ALA A 314 24.76 1.55 24.46
CA ALA A 314 25.96 1.72 23.67
C ALA A 314 25.89 0.91 22.36
N SER A 315 26.32 1.54 21.27
CA SER A 315 26.27 1.00 19.91
C SER A 315 27.68 0.83 19.33
N GLY A 316 27.86 -0.26 18.57
CA GLY A 316 28.99 -0.50 17.68
C GLY A 316 28.85 0.15 16.30
N GLY A 317 27.73 0.84 16.02
CA GLY A 317 27.49 1.59 14.77
C GLY A 317 26.33 1.03 13.94
N PRO A 318 26.34 1.24 12.61
CA PRO A 318 25.32 0.74 11.70
C PRO A 318 25.19 -0.78 11.70
N ALA A 319 23.98 -1.28 11.47
CA ALA A 319 23.69 -2.68 11.20
C ALA A 319 22.91 -2.82 9.89
N VAL A 320 22.92 -4.02 9.29
CA VAL A 320 22.18 -4.39 8.07
C VAL A 320 22.67 -3.67 6.79
N THR A 321 22.62 -2.35 6.74
CA THR A 321 23.09 -1.52 5.62
C THR A 321 24.27 -0.64 6.04
N LYS A 322 24.99 -0.09 5.06
CA LYS A 322 26.23 0.68 5.29
C LYS A 322 26.04 1.87 6.24
N ASP A 323 24.89 2.53 6.17
CA ASP A 323 24.52 3.66 7.02
C ASP A 323 23.42 3.30 8.04
N GLY A 324 22.99 2.05 8.06
CA GLY A 324 21.92 1.52 8.90
C GLY A 324 20.52 1.87 8.42
N SER A 325 20.34 2.66 7.35
CA SER A 325 19.03 3.03 6.86
C SER A 325 18.26 1.82 6.32
N MET A 326 16.96 1.77 6.63
CA MET A 326 16.06 0.72 6.14
C MET A 326 14.68 1.29 5.82
N GLY A 327 14.19 1.13 4.60
CA GLY A 327 12.80 1.47 4.26
C GLY A 327 11.81 0.62 5.04
N HIS A 328 10.64 1.16 5.39
CA HIS A 328 9.60 0.45 6.17
C HIS A 328 9.28 -0.93 5.58
N LYS A 329 9.13 -1.05 4.26
CA LYS A 329 8.92 -2.33 3.58
C LYS A 329 10.02 -3.36 3.85
N TYR A 330 11.27 -2.93 3.94
CA TYR A 330 12.40 -3.80 4.28
C TYR A 330 12.41 -4.15 5.76
N VAL A 331 12.04 -3.23 6.65
CA VAL A 331 11.87 -3.52 8.07
C VAL A 331 10.74 -4.53 8.28
N LYS A 332 9.59 -4.37 7.63
CA LYS A 332 8.48 -5.34 7.68
C LYS A 332 8.87 -6.67 7.08
N TRP A 333 9.58 -6.68 5.95
CA TRP A 333 10.14 -7.89 5.38
C TRP A 333 11.08 -8.58 6.37
N PHE A 334 11.97 -7.84 7.03
CA PHE A 334 12.92 -8.37 8.01
C PHE A 334 12.18 -9.02 9.19
N ILE A 335 11.20 -8.33 9.78
CA ILE A 335 10.38 -8.87 10.88
C ILE A 335 9.62 -10.14 10.46
N ARG A 336 9.06 -10.17 9.25
CA ARG A 336 8.32 -11.34 8.73
C ARG A 336 9.22 -12.56 8.50
N ASN A 337 10.48 -12.36 8.09
CA ASN A 337 11.40 -13.46 7.82
C ASN A 337 12.09 -14.00 9.08
N TYR A 338 12.13 -13.23 10.18
CA TYR A 338 12.74 -13.64 11.45
C TYR A 338 11.79 -13.53 12.66
N PRO A 339 10.58 -14.13 12.63
CA PRO A 339 9.54 -13.88 13.63
C PRO A 339 9.86 -14.43 15.02
N HIS A 340 10.68 -15.49 15.13
CA HIS A 340 11.02 -16.11 16.42
C HIS A 340 12.24 -15.47 17.12
N GLU A 341 13.00 -14.68 16.38
CA GLU A 341 14.21 -14.01 16.88
C GLU A 341 14.01 -12.49 17.01
N SER A 342 12.95 -11.95 16.41
CA SER A 342 12.61 -10.54 16.48
C SER A 342 11.62 -10.25 17.62
N VAL A 343 12.00 -9.34 18.52
CA VAL A 343 11.06 -8.76 19.50
C VAL A 343 10.68 -7.38 18.99
N SER A 344 9.43 -7.25 18.54
CA SER A 344 8.87 -5.97 18.10
C SER A 344 8.13 -5.27 19.24
N GLY A 345 8.22 -3.94 19.30
CA GLY A 345 7.55 -3.13 20.30
C GLY A 345 7.15 -1.76 19.75
N TYR A 346 6.17 -1.17 20.41
CA TYR A 346 5.75 0.21 20.19
C TYR A 346 5.98 1.01 21.47
N ASN A 347 6.81 2.05 21.39
CA ASN A 347 7.05 2.94 22.51
C ASN A 347 6.01 4.06 22.50
N ALA A 348 4.97 3.92 23.33
CA ALA A 348 3.89 4.90 23.41
C ALA A 348 4.34 6.28 23.92
N THR A 349 5.42 6.35 24.71
CA THR A 349 5.96 7.60 25.24
C THR A 349 6.59 8.46 24.15
N SER A 350 7.39 7.86 23.27
CA SER A 350 8.06 8.56 22.17
C SER A 350 7.31 8.47 20.84
N VAL A 351 6.31 7.60 20.73
CA VAL A 351 5.50 7.36 19.52
C VAL A 351 6.38 6.89 18.36
N VAL A 352 7.12 5.80 18.59
CA VAL A 352 8.03 5.18 17.62
C VAL A 352 8.02 3.67 17.81
N ASN A 353 8.09 2.93 16.71
CA ASN A 353 8.21 1.47 16.69
C ASN A 353 9.67 1.03 16.73
N TYR A 354 9.90 -0.17 17.23
CA TYR A 354 11.21 -0.79 17.14
C TYR A 354 11.11 -2.30 17.08
N CYS A 355 12.19 -2.93 16.63
CA CYS A 355 12.40 -4.35 16.83
C CYS A 355 13.87 -4.63 17.18
N THR A 356 14.10 -5.71 17.92
CA THR A 356 15.45 -6.22 18.23
C THR A 356 15.61 -7.64 17.70
N PHE A 357 16.78 -7.94 17.15
CA PHE A 357 17.18 -9.27 16.68
C PHE A 357 18.63 -9.50 17.14
N GLY A 358 18.86 -10.35 18.14
CA GLY A 358 20.19 -10.52 18.73
C GLY A 358 20.81 -9.19 19.18
N LEU A 359 21.90 -8.77 18.51
CA LEU A 359 22.56 -7.49 18.73
C LEU A 359 22.03 -6.37 17.81
N THR A 360 21.15 -6.65 16.87
CA THR A 360 20.59 -5.63 15.98
C THR A 360 19.36 -4.98 16.60
N TRP A 361 19.33 -3.66 16.67
CA TRP A 361 18.15 -2.89 17.07
C TRP A 361 17.73 -1.96 15.95
N ILE A 362 16.48 -2.06 15.51
CA ILE A 362 15.91 -1.28 14.42
C ILE A 362 14.80 -0.41 14.99
N ASN A 363 14.84 0.89 14.75
CA ASN A 363 13.73 1.80 15.11
C ASN A 363 13.18 2.50 13.87
N TYR A 364 11.85 2.61 13.78
CA TYR A 364 11.08 3.02 12.61
C TYR A 364 9.67 3.48 13.02
N ASP A 365 8.89 4.03 12.10
CA ASP A 365 7.45 4.26 12.32
C ASP A 365 6.62 3.18 11.64
N ASP A 366 5.70 2.55 12.37
CA ASP A 366 4.65 1.70 11.81
C ASP A 366 3.27 2.39 11.88
N VAL A 367 2.22 1.68 11.46
CA VAL A 367 0.85 2.19 11.32
C VAL A 367 0.38 3.00 12.54
N GLU A 368 0.58 2.49 13.76
CA GLU A 368 0.16 3.18 14.99
C GLU A 368 0.92 4.49 15.24
N ALA A 369 2.24 4.53 15.00
CA ALA A 369 3.05 5.73 15.13
C ALA A 369 2.65 6.78 14.07
N ILE A 370 2.42 6.35 12.82
CA ILE A 370 1.96 7.22 11.73
C ILE A 370 0.60 7.84 12.06
N ARG A 371 -0.39 7.04 12.50
CA ARG A 371 -1.70 7.57 12.91
C ARG A 371 -1.57 8.58 14.05
N ALA A 372 -0.80 8.26 15.08
CA ALA A 372 -0.59 9.17 16.20
C ALA A 372 0.06 10.50 15.78
N LYS A 373 1.06 10.46 14.89
CA LYS A 373 1.74 11.67 14.37
C LYS A 373 0.84 12.50 13.45
N VAL A 374 0.01 11.86 12.62
CA VAL A 374 -0.97 12.57 11.79
C VAL A 374 -2.05 13.20 12.69
N SER A 375 -2.54 12.48 13.70
CA SER A 375 -3.47 13.03 14.69
C SER A 375 -2.88 14.23 15.43
N TYR A 376 -1.60 14.15 15.83
CA TYR A 376 -0.85 15.28 16.39
C TYR A 376 -0.82 16.48 15.44
N ALA A 377 -0.51 16.27 14.16
CA ALA A 377 -0.50 17.34 13.16
C ALA A 377 -1.88 18.02 13.06
N LYS A 378 -2.96 17.24 13.10
CA LYS A 378 -4.33 17.77 13.13
C LYS A 378 -4.58 18.63 14.37
N GLN A 379 -4.24 18.12 15.55
CA GLN A 379 -4.47 18.78 16.83
C GLN A 379 -3.68 20.10 16.95
N LYS A 380 -2.46 20.15 16.39
CA LYS A 380 -1.64 21.36 16.35
C LYS A 380 -2.03 22.35 15.25
N GLY A 381 -3.04 22.03 14.44
CA GLY A 381 -3.50 22.88 13.33
C GLY A 381 -2.48 23.00 12.19
N LEU A 382 -1.63 21.98 12.01
CA LEU A 382 -0.67 21.95 10.92
C LEU A 382 -1.38 21.81 9.56
N HIS A 383 -0.76 22.30 8.51
CA HIS A 383 -1.31 22.30 7.14
C HIS A 383 -1.50 20.88 6.58
N GLY A 384 -0.74 19.92 7.08
CA GLY A 384 -0.80 18.53 6.64
C GLY A 384 0.45 17.74 7.01
N TYR A 385 0.75 16.71 6.23
CA TYR A 385 1.97 15.91 6.35
C TYR A 385 2.68 15.71 5.00
N ASN A 386 3.98 15.41 5.08
CA ASN A 386 4.84 15.07 3.96
C ASN A 386 5.62 13.80 4.28
N VAL A 387 5.67 12.82 3.37
CA VAL A 387 6.35 11.54 3.62
C VAL A 387 7.70 11.44 2.91
N PHE A 388 8.72 10.89 3.57
CA PHE A 388 10.03 10.58 2.98
C PHE A 388 10.40 9.10 3.20
N GLN A 389 10.34 8.23 2.19
CA GLN A 389 9.80 8.47 0.85
C GLN A 389 8.74 7.43 0.49
N VAL A 390 7.88 7.76 -0.49
CA VAL A 390 6.65 7.01 -0.78
C VAL A 390 6.91 5.55 -1.14
N LEU A 391 8.04 5.25 -1.78
CA LEU A 391 8.42 3.90 -2.22
C LEU A 391 8.98 2.99 -1.12
N ASN A 392 9.20 3.53 0.08
CA ASN A 392 9.59 2.73 1.22
C ASN A 392 8.38 2.13 1.94
N ASP A 393 7.16 2.54 1.61
CA ASP A 393 5.94 2.03 2.20
C ASP A 393 5.68 0.57 1.77
N ASP A 394 5.23 -0.26 2.70
CA ASP A 394 4.82 -1.64 2.41
C ASP A 394 3.39 -1.67 1.88
N ASN A 395 3.22 -1.82 0.56
CA ASN A 395 1.91 -1.90 -0.08
C ASN A 395 0.99 -0.72 0.26
N TRP A 396 1.56 0.49 0.40
CA TRP A 396 0.85 1.73 0.74
C TRP A 396 0.14 1.71 2.11
N VAL A 397 0.56 0.86 3.05
CA VAL A 397 -0.10 0.70 4.34
C VAL A 397 0.02 1.95 5.20
N LEU A 398 1.19 2.58 5.24
CA LEU A 398 1.42 3.81 6.00
C LEU A 398 0.72 5.00 5.35
N SER A 399 0.78 5.10 4.02
CA SER A 399 0.13 6.14 3.22
C SER A 399 -1.39 6.12 3.40
N ARG A 400 -2.02 4.92 3.37
CA ARG A 400 -3.45 4.75 3.65
C ARG A 400 -3.78 5.16 5.08
N ALA A 401 -3.03 4.66 6.05
CA ALA A 401 -3.26 4.98 7.46
C ALA A 401 -3.17 6.50 7.73
N ALA A 402 -2.20 7.17 7.12
CA ALA A 402 -2.04 8.62 7.22
C ALA A 402 -3.20 9.39 6.54
N ALA A 403 -3.63 8.94 5.36
CA ALA A 403 -4.72 9.58 4.63
C ALA A 403 -6.07 9.41 5.36
N GLU A 404 -6.36 8.21 5.85
CA GLU A 404 -7.56 7.88 6.62
C GLU A 404 -7.63 8.73 7.90
N GLU A 405 -6.55 8.77 8.68
CA GLU A 405 -6.50 9.55 9.92
C GLU A 405 -6.73 11.06 9.65
N LEU A 406 -6.19 11.58 8.54
CA LEU A 406 -6.39 12.99 8.18
C LEU A 406 -7.84 13.27 7.74
N ASP A 407 -8.49 12.33 7.05
CA ASP A 407 -9.83 12.46 6.46
C ASP A 407 -10.98 12.12 7.44
N ASP A 408 -10.71 11.46 8.57
CA ASP A 408 -11.73 10.98 9.54
C ASP A 408 -12.69 12.07 10.08
N GLU A 409 -12.26 13.34 10.07
CA GLU A 409 -13.12 14.46 10.47
C GLU A 409 -14.18 14.82 9.41
N ASN A 410 -13.88 14.60 8.13
CA ASN A 410 -14.80 14.89 7.03
C ASN A 410 -15.99 13.92 7.04
N GLN A 411 -15.79 12.67 7.44
CA GLN A 411 -16.89 11.70 7.59
C GLN A 411 -17.77 12.04 8.79
N ASN A 412 -17.17 12.36 9.95
CA ASN A 412 -17.92 12.75 11.14
C ASN A 412 -18.69 14.08 10.97
N ARG A 413 -18.13 15.04 10.22
CA ARG A 413 -18.79 16.33 9.94
C ARG A 413 -19.93 16.18 8.92
N LYS A 414 -19.74 15.36 7.87
CA LYS A 414 -20.82 14.98 6.95
C LYS A 414 -21.93 14.24 7.68
N GLY A 415 -21.59 13.30 8.57
CA GLY A 415 -22.54 12.59 9.42
C GLY A 415 -23.35 13.52 10.33
N ARG A 416 -22.70 14.47 11.03
CA ARG A 416 -23.41 15.48 11.86
C ARG A 416 -24.31 16.39 11.04
N LEU A 417 -23.89 16.81 9.84
CA LEU A 417 -24.73 17.59 8.93
C LEU A 417 -25.95 16.79 8.47
N LEU A 418 -25.77 15.52 8.11
CA LEU A 418 -26.84 14.63 7.67
C LEU A 418 -27.85 14.37 8.80
N VAL A 419 -27.37 14.16 10.03
CA VAL A 419 -28.24 14.04 11.23
C VAL A 419 -28.98 15.35 11.50
N THR A 420 -28.32 16.50 11.39
CA THR A 420 -28.97 17.81 11.63
C THR A 420 -30.07 18.07 10.58
N VAL A 421 -29.81 17.73 9.31
CA VAL A 421 -30.81 17.83 8.23
C VAL A 421 -31.97 16.86 8.46
N LEU A 422 -31.72 15.61 8.84
CA LEU A 422 -32.77 14.63 9.11
C LEU A 422 -33.64 15.01 10.32
N VAL A 423 -33.04 15.49 11.41
CA VAL A 423 -33.76 15.93 12.61
C VAL A 423 -34.62 17.17 12.31
N SER A 424 -34.08 18.15 11.59
CA SER A 424 -34.86 19.34 11.19
C SER A 424 -35.98 19.02 10.20
N SER A 425 -35.77 18.08 9.28
CA SER A 425 -36.81 17.59 8.34
C SER A 425 -37.93 16.83 9.04
N SER A 426 -37.59 16.00 10.03
CA SER A 426 -38.58 15.25 10.80
C SER A 426 -39.43 16.16 11.72
N ALA A 427 -38.83 17.18 12.33
CA ALA A 427 -39.55 18.17 13.15
C ALA A 427 -40.57 18.97 12.33
N THR A 428 -40.22 19.37 11.10
CA THR A 428 -41.14 20.07 10.19
C THR A 428 -42.30 19.19 9.73
N ILE A 429 -42.05 17.90 9.45
CA ILE A 429 -43.12 16.94 9.12
C ILE A 429 -44.08 16.74 10.30
N VAL A 430 -43.57 16.64 11.53
CA VAL A 430 -44.41 16.49 12.74
C VAL A 430 -45.27 17.74 12.96
N LEU A 431 -44.72 18.94 12.76
CA LEU A 431 -45.48 20.19 12.85
C LEU A 431 -46.55 20.30 11.75
N LEU A 432 -46.24 19.90 10.53
CA LEU A 432 -47.21 19.85 9.43
C LEU A 432 -48.32 18.83 9.69
N LEU A 433 -48.00 17.62 10.14
CA LEU A 433 -49.01 16.63 10.52
C LEU A 433 -49.83 17.08 11.73
N GLY A 434 -49.22 17.74 12.71
CA GLY A 434 -49.90 18.33 13.87
C GLY A 434 -50.87 19.43 13.45
N SER A 435 -50.46 20.35 12.58
CA SER A 435 -51.33 21.40 12.04
C SER A 435 -52.47 20.85 11.18
N VAL A 436 -52.23 19.83 10.36
CA VAL A 436 -53.27 19.12 9.60
C VAL A 436 -54.22 18.39 10.56
N TRP A 437 -53.73 17.76 11.62
CA TRP A 437 -54.55 17.11 12.63
C TRP A 437 -55.42 18.11 13.38
N VAL A 438 -54.87 19.27 13.78
CA VAL A 438 -55.63 20.36 14.41
C VAL A 438 -56.67 20.93 13.43
N MET A 439 -56.34 21.13 12.16
CA MET A 439 -57.31 21.55 11.15
C MET A 439 -58.41 20.50 10.94
N CYS A 440 -58.08 19.21 10.91
CA CYS A 440 -59.05 18.11 10.83
C CYS A 440 -59.90 18.00 12.09
N TYR A 441 -59.34 18.24 13.28
CA TYR A 441 -60.05 18.26 14.56
C TYR A 441 -61.01 19.45 14.65
N LEU A 442 -60.59 20.64 14.24
CA LEU A 442 -61.44 21.84 14.17
C LEU A 442 -62.53 21.71 13.09
N ARG A 443 -62.25 21.03 11.96
CA ARG A 443 -63.26 20.66 10.95
C ARG A 443 -64.24 19.60 11.47
N LYS A 444 -63.78 18.61 12.24
CA LYS A 444 -64.64 17.62 12.92
C LYS A 444 -65.51 18.23 14.02
N ARG A 445 -65.09 19.31 14.68
CA ARG A 445 -65.96 20.07 15.62
C ARG A 445 -67.10 20.83 14.95
N LYS A 446 -67.04 21.07 13.64
CA LYS A 446 -68.13 21.71 12.86
C LYS A 446 -69.03 20.72 12.11
N VAL A 447 -68.71 19.42 12.05
CA VAL A 447 -69.49 18.45 11.27
C VAL A 447 -69.52 17.08 11.98
N LYS A 448 -70.73 16.77 12.50
CA LYS A 448 -71.31 15.52 13.04
C LYS A 448 -71.59 15.57 14.55
N SER A 449 -72.81 15.78 15.07
CA SER A 449 -74.11 15.08 14.88
C SER A 449 -74.14 13.78 14.06
N THR A 450 -74.74 12.76 14.68
CA THR A 450 -75.18 11.45 14.15
C THR A 450 -74.14 10.35 13.90
N GLY A 451 -74.45 9.16 14.46
CA GLY A 451 -73.69 7.90 14.50
C GLY A 451 -73.57 7.18 13.14
N THR A 452 -73.07 5.94 13.01
CA THR A 452 -73.14 4.78 13.91
C THR A 452 -72.08 3.73 13.46
N VAL A 453 -71.40 3.11 14.44
CA VAL A 453 -70.81 1.74 14.59
C VAL A 453 -70.30 0.90 13.38
N LEU A 454 -69.02 0.45 13.42
CA LEU A 454 -68.56 -0.96 13.43
C LEU A 454 -67.01 -1.11 13.59
N LYS A 455 -66.58 -2.31 13.99
CA LYS A 455 -65.43 -2.74 14.83
C LYS A 455 -64.01 -2.78 14.18
N PRO A 456 -62.92 -2.98 14.98
CA PRO A 456 -61.54 -2.67 14.61
C PRO A 456 -60.74 -3.87 14.08
N ARG A 457 -59.71 -3.61 13.24
CA ARG A 457 -58.66 -4.60 12.96
C ARG A 457 -57.27 -3.95 13.04
N LYS A 458 -56.44 -4.56 13.89
CA LYS A 458 -54.99 -4.41 14.14
C LYS A 458 -54.25 -4.09 12.83
N GLY A 459 -53.32 -3.14 12.76
CA GLY A 459 -52.11 -3.02 13.56
C GLY A 459 -50.92 -3.10 12.60
N GLN A 460 -50.13 -2.02 12.53
CA GLN A 460 -48.96 -1.83 11.68
C GLN A 460 -47.96 -2.99 11.74
N LYS A 461 -47.27 -3.23 10.62
CA LYS A 461 -45.80 -3.32 10.57
C LYS A 461 -45.29 -3.11 9.15
N ALA A 462 -44.59 -2.00 8.94
CA ALA A 462 -43.75 -1.77 7.79
C ALA A 462 -42.31 -2.18 8.13
N LYS A 463 -41.63 -2.75 7.11
CA LYS A 463 -40.18 -2.86 6.90
C LYS A 463 -39.33 -3.64 7.90
N LEU A 464 -38.86 -4.81 7.44
CA LEU A 464 -37.46 -5.20 7.58
C LEU A 464 -37.04 -5.94 6.29
N HIS A 465 -36.29 -5.25 5.43
CA HIS A 465 -35.64 -5.83 4.25
C HIS A 465 -34.15 -5.88 4.60
N GLY A 466 -33.57 -7.08 4.67
CA GLY A 466 -32.16 -7.24 5.04
C GLY A 466 -31.72 -8.61 5.58
N ILE A 467 -32.54 -9.66 5.50
CA ILE A 467 -32.12 -11.04 5.84
C ILE A 467 -32.64 -11.98 4.74
N ALA A 468 -32.00 -11.98 3.58
CA ALA A 468 -32.32 -12.90 2.49
C ALA A 468 -31.09 -13.16 1.62
N THR A 469 -30.00 -13.64 2.22
CA THR A 469 -28.83 -14.16 1.47
C THR A 469 -28.23 -15.44 2.05
N ALA A 470 -28.61 -15.87 3.27
CA ALA A 470 -28.15 -17.14 3.85
C ALA A 470 -28.86 -18.39 3.27
N GLY A 471 -30.07 -18.24 2.70
CA GLY A 471 -30.89 -19.37 2.25
C GLY A 471 -30.43 -20.06 0.96
N ASN A 472 -29.54 -19.45 0.16
CA ASN A 472 -29.20 -19.95 -1.18
C ASN A 472 -27.96 -20.86 -1.25
N LEU A 473 -27.20 -21.02 -0.17
CA LEU A 473 -26.05 -21.94 -0.11
C LEU A 473 -26.42 -23.33 0.42
N ASN A 474 -27.56 -23.47 1.09
CA ASN A 474 -27.95 -24.70 1.81
C ASN A 474 -28.49 -25.85 0.93
N THR A 475 -28.57 -25.71 -0.40
CA THR A 475 -29.28 -26.70 -1.24
C THR A 475 -28.45 -27.39 -2.33
N ASN A 476 -27.17 -27.05 -2.55
CA ASN A 476 -26.46 -27.50 -3.77
C ASN A 476 -25.05 -28.12 -3.59
N VAL A 477 -24.60 -28.47 -2.37
CA VAL A 477 -23.28 -29.12 -2.17
C VAL A 477 -23.41 -30.40 -1.34
N PRO A 478 -23.40 -31.60 -1.96
CA PRO A 478 -23.68 -32.87 -1.27
C PRO A 478 -22.65 -33.30 -0.21
N ASP A 479 -21.40 -32.82 -0.30
CA ASP A 479 -20.25 -33.40 0.45
C ASP A 479 -19.63 -32.47 1.52
N LEU A 480 -20.15 -31.24 1.72
CA LEU A 480 -19.60 -30.31 2.71
C LEU A 480 -20.47 -30.23 3.97
N GLN A 481 -19.84 -30.40 5.13
CA GLN A 481 -20.52 -30.26 6.41
C GLN A 481 -20.66 -28.78 6.81
N VAL A 482 -21.85 -28.39 7.29
CA VAL A 482 -22.05 -27.08 7.92
C VAL A 482 -21.77 -27.24 9.41
N TYR A 483 -20.78 -26.49 9.91
CA TYR A 483 -20.41 -26.48 11.33
C TYR A 483 -21.03 -25.27 12.02
N SER A 484 -21.48 -25.44 13.27
CA SER A 484 -21.91 -24.29 14.08
C SER A 484 -20.70 -23.49 14.57
N TYR A 485 -20.89 -22.21 14.87
CA TYR A 485 -19.84 -21.39 15.48
C TYR A 485 -19.37 -22.00 16.80
N ALA A 486 -20.28 -22.54 17.60
CA ALA A 486 -19.98 -23.11 18.91
C ALA A 486 -19.07 -24.34 18.81
N ASP A 487 -19.29 -25.21 17.81
CA ASP A 487 -18.45 -26.38 17.58
C ASP A 487 -17.03 -25.98 17.21
N ILE A 488 -16.88 -24.98 16.34
CA ILE A 488 -15.58 -24.49 15.89
C ILE A 488 -14.86 -23.70 16.97
N GLU A 489 -15.58 -22.87 17.73
CA GLU A 489 -15.05 -22.16 18.89
C GLU A 489 -14.54 -23.16 19.93
N MET A 490 -15.28 -24.23 20.21
CA MET A 490 -14.84 -25.28 21.13
C MET A 490 -13.62 -26.03 20.59
N ALA A 491 -13.67 -26.46 19.32
CA ALA A 491 -12.60 -27.22 18.68
C ALA A 491 -11.26 -26.47 18.64
N THR A 492 -11.32 -25.15 18.49
CA THR A 492 -10.12 -24.27 18.44
C THR A 492 -9.71 -23.72 19.81
N ASN A 493 -10.34 -24.16 20.90
CA ASN A 493 -10.16 -23.59 22.24
C ASN A 493 -10.35 -22.07 22.26
N LYS A 494 -11.50 -21.60 21.78
CA LYS A 494 -11.88 -20.19 21.64
C LYS A 494 -10.91 -19.39 20.77
N PHE A 495 -10.46 -20.00 19.66
CA PHE A 495 -9.47 -19.41 18.76
C PHE A 495 -8.20 -18.96 19.50
N SER A 496 -7.70 -19.82 20.40
CA SER A 496 -6.53 -19.50 21.23
C SER A 496 -5.32 -19.16 20.36
N PHE A 497 -4.47 -18.27 20.86
CA PHE A 497 -3.23 -17.93 20.18
C PHE A 497 -2.30 -19.15 20.01
N GLU A 498 -2.30 -20.07 20.97
CA GLU A 498 -1.52 -21.32 20.93
C GLU A 498 -1.93 -22.24 19.78
N ASN A 499 -3.20 -22.21 19.38
CA ASN A 499 -3.72 -22.97 18.26
C ASN A 499 -3.55 -22.24 16.93
N LYS A 500 -2.99 -21.03 16.89
CA LYS A 500 -2.81 -20.28 15.65
C LYS A 500 -1.69 -20.92 14.80
N LEU A 501 -2.06 -21.39 13.61
CA LEU A 501 -1.13 -22.00 12.65
C LEU A 501 -0.42 -20.94 11.79
N GLY A 502 -1.09 -19.82 11.51
CA GLY A 502 -0.56 -18.72 10.71
C GLY A 502 -1.59 -17.62 10.49
N GLU A 503 -1.17 -16.52 9.88
CA GLU A 503 -2.06 -15.44 9.44
C GLU A 503 -1.51 -14.81 8.15
N GLY A 504 -2.36 -14.73 7.12
CA GLY A 504 -2.06 -14.10 5.84
C GLY A 504 -3.09 -13.03 5.48
N GLY A 505 -3.09 -12.56 4.23
CA GLY A 505 -4.03 -11.54 3.74
C GLY A 505 -5.52 -11.91 3.85
N TYR A 506 -5.82 -13.18 4.10
CA TYR A 506 -7.18 -13.73 4.17
C TYR A 506 -7.67 -13.97 5.60
N GLY A 507 -6.85 -13.68 6.60
CA GLY A 507 -7.16 -13.86 8.01
C GLY A 507 -6.39 -15.00 8.68
N PRO A 508 -6.62 -15.20 9.98
CA PRO A 508 -5.91 -16.19 10.79
C PRO A 508 -6.41 -17.62 10.54
N VAL A 509 -5.48 -18.57 10.58
CA VAL A 509 -5.74 -20.01 10.50
C VAL A 509 -5.44 -20.64 11.85
N TYR A 510 -6.36 -21.46 12.37
CA TYR A 510 -6.23 -22.14 13.66
C TYR A 510 -6.26 -23.64 13.52
N LYS A 511 -5.48 -24.36 14.33
CA LYS A 511 -5.64 -25.78 14.58
C LYS A 511 -6.87 -25.97 15.45
N GLY A 512 -7.67 -26.98 15.15
CA GLY A 512 -8.76 -27.41 16.00
C GLY A 512 -8.82 -28.92 16.10
N VAL A 513 -9.49 -29.41 17.14
CA VAL A 513 -9.81 -30.83 17.31
C VAL A 513 -11.31 -30.94 17.50
N LEU A 514 -12.00 -31.55 16.54
CA LEU A 514 -13.44 -31.78 16.61
C LEU A 514 -13.78 -32.84 17.69
N ALA A 515 -15.05 -32.90 18.09
CA ALA A 515 -15.51 -33.85 19.11
C ALA A 515 -15.24 -35.33 18.76
N ASN A 516 -15.21 -35.65 17.46
CA ASN A 516 -14.83 -36.97 16.94
C ASN A 516 -13.31 -37.22 16.93
N LYS A 517 -12.51 -36.34 17.57
CA LYS A 517 -11.04 -36.34 17.62
C LYS A 517 -10.34 -36.06 16.28
N GLN A 518 -11.08 -35.64 15.25
CA GLN A 518 -10.48 -35.26 13.99
C GLN A 518 -9.76 -33.91 14.11
N GLU A 519 -8.49 -33.87 13.75
CA GLU A 519 -7.72 -32.63 13.65
C GLU A 519 -8.14 -31.86 12.38
N ILE A 520 -8.35 -30.55 12.55
CA ILE A 520 -8.80 -29.65 11.50
C ILE A 520 -7.97 -28.37 11.47
N ALA A 521 -7.95 -27.71 10.31
CA ALA A 521 -7.46 -26.34 10.17
C ALA A 521 -8.64 -25.41 9.84
N VAL A 522 -8.81 -24.35 10.64
CA VAL A 522 -9.92 -23.40 10.55
C VAL A 522 -9.39 -22.07 10.04
N LYS A 523 -9.67 -21.75 8.77
CA LYS A 523 -9.35 -20.46 8.16
C LYS A 523 -10.51 -19.51 8.43
N LYS A 524 -10.29 -18.52 9.30
CA LYS A 524 -11.26 -17.48 9.63
C LYS A 524 -11.08 -16.29 8.69
N LEU A 525 -12.12 -15.92 7.96
CA LEU A 525 -12.03 -14.86 6.96
C LEU A 525 -12.16 -13.47 7.60
N SER A 526 -11.36 -12.52 7.13
CA SER A 526 -11.36 -11.14 7.64
C SER A 526 -12.61 -10.36 7.18
N LYS A 527 -13.27 -9.68 8.14
CA LYS A 527 -14.45 -8.82 7.88
C LYS A 527 -14.12 -7.54 7.08
N ALA A 528 -12.84 -7.22 6.90
CA ALA A 528 -12.39 -5.96 6.31
C ALA A 528 -12.27 -5.99 4.77
N SER A 529 -12.52 -7.11 4.09
CA SER A 529 -12.37 -7.21 2.64
C SER A 529 -13.68 -7.56 1.92
N THR A 530 -14.09 -6.72 0.96
CA THR A 530 -15.13 -7.05 -0.02
C THR A 530 -14.71 -8.19 -0.96
N GLN A 531 -13.42 -8.52 -0.99
CA GLN A 531 -12.82 -9.64 -1.73
C GLN A 531 -13.03 -10.99 -1.04
N GLY A 532 -13.02 -11.04 0.30
CA GLY A 532 -13.06 -12.30 1.06
C GLY A 532 -14.35 -13.09 0.88
N PHE A 533 -15.48 -12.44 0.60
CA PHE A 533 -16.75 -13.12 0.37
C PHE A 533 -16.81 -13.88 -0.97
N GLU A 534 -16.31 -13.27 -2.06
CA GLU A 534 -16.26 -13.93 -3.36
C GLU A 534 -15.23 -15.07 -3.37
N GLU A 535 -14.13 -14.92 -2.65
CA GLU A 535 -13.12 -15.97 -2.48
C GLU A 535 -13.64 -17.13 -1.63
N PHE A 536 -14.36 -16.84 -0.52
CA PHE A 536 -15.06 -17.84 0.26
C PHE A 536 -16.03 -18.64 -0.61
N LYS A 537 -16.87 -17.93 -1.37
CA LYS A 537 -17.84 -18.55 -2.27
C LYS A 537 -17.15 -19.40 -3.33
N ASN A 538 -16.03 -18.95 -3.87
CA ASN A 538 -15.21 -19.73 -4.81
C ASN A 538 -14.66 -21.00 -4.15
N GLU A 539 -14.04 -20.92 -2.96
CA GLU A 539 -13.51 -22.09 -2.25
C GLU A 539 -14.62 -23.09 -1.96
N VAL A 540 -15.75 -22.66 -1.38
CA VAL A 540 -16.90 -23.54 -1.12
C VAL A 540 -17.41 -24.20 -2.42
N THR A 541 -17.52 -23.45 -3.51
CA THR A 541 -18.05 -23.94 -4.79
C THR A 541 -17.11 -24.91 -5.50
N LEU A 542 -15.80 -24.67 -5.42
CA LEU A 542 -14.76 -25.48 -6.05
C LEU A 542 -14.52 -26.76 -5.27
N THR A 543 -14.44 -26.70 -3.94
CA THR A 543 -14.12 -27.88 -3.15
C THR A 543 -15.25 -28.90 -3.08
N ALA A 544 -16.48 -28.47 -3.32
CA ALA A 544 -17.61 -29.35 -3.64
C ALA A 544 -17.35 -30.30 -4.82
N LYS A 545 -16.42 -29.94 -5.72
CA LYS A 545 -16.21 -30.60 -7.02
C LYS A 545 -14.82 -31.23 -7.16
N LEU A 546 -13.90 -30.97 -6.23
CA LEU A 546 -12.51 -31.35 -6.35
C LEU A 546 -12.10 -32.30 -5.24
N GLN A 547 -11.71 -33.50 -5.63
CA GLN A 547 -11.21 -34.54 -4.74
C GLN A 547 -10.03 -35.24 -5.41
N HIS A 548 -8.84 -35.02 -4.88
CA HIS A 548 -7.61 -35.63 -5.39
C HIS A 548 -6.57 -35.70 -4.28
N VAL A 549 -5.69 -36.71 -4.30
CA VAL A 549 -4.71 -36.96 -3.23
C VAL A 549 -3.70 -35.82 -3.05
N ASN A 550 -3.42 -35.08 -4.13
CA ASN A 550 -2.53 -33.90 -4.12
C ASN A 550 -3.27 -32.56 -4.02
N LEU A 551 -4.51 -32.53 -3.56
CA LEU A 551 -5.26 -31.31 -3.26
C LEU A 551 -5.72 -31.33 -1.81
N VAL A 552 -5.65 -30.18 -1.12
CA VAL A 552 -6.13 -30.08 0.26
C VAL A 552 -7.66 -30.11 0.28
N ARG A 553 -8.22 -31.00 1.10
CA ARG A 553 -9.67 -31.19 1.23
C ARG A 553 -10.29 -30.17 2.20
N VAL A 554 -11.33 -29.46 1.74
CA VAL A 554 -12.26 -28.75 2.63
C VAL A 554 -13.26 -29.77 3.17
N LEU A 555 -13.37 -29.82 4.49
CA LEU A 555 -14.31 -30.67 5.22
C LEU A 555 -15.65 -29.99 5.41
N GLY A 556 -15.69 -28.66 5.45
CA GLY A 556 -16.91 -27.90 5.63
C GLY A 556 -16.70 -26.41 5.81
N PHE A 557 -17.77 -25.72 6.19
CA PHE A 557 -17.77 -24.27 6.43
C PHE A 557 -18.69 -23.87 7.59
N CYS A 558 -18.48 -22.66 8.11
CA CYS A 558 -19.34 -22.03 9.12
C CYS A 558 -19.69 -20.61 8.68
N ILE A 559 -20.97 -20.25 8.71
CA ILE A 559 -21.51 -18.92 8.41
C ILE A 559 -22.51 -18.56 9.52
N GLU A 560 -21.99 -18.19 10.69
CA GLU A 560 -22.78 -17.82 11.85
C GLU A 560 -22.18 -16.58 12.53
N ARG A 561 -23.00 -15.77 13.21
CA ARG A 561 -22.57 -14.58 13.98
C ARG A 561 -21.72 -13.57 13.17
N ASP A 562 -22.05 -13.38 11.89
CA ASP A 562 -21.28 -12.56 10.94
C ASP A 562 -19.82 -12.99 10.79
N GLU A 563 -19.52 -14.27 11.05
CA GLU A 563 -18.21 -14.88 10.84
C GLU A 563 -18.31 -15.92 9.70
N GLN A 564 -17.30 -15.92 8.83
CA GLN A 564 -17.19 -16.88 7.73
C GLN A 564 -15.90 -17.67 7.92
N MET A 565 -16.03 -18.99 8.00
CA MET A 565 -14.90 -19.88 8.25
C MET A 565 -14.91 -21.08 7.32
N LEU A 566 -13.73 -21.49 6.88
CA LEU A 566 -13.51 -22.72 6.12
C LEU A 566 -12.74 -23.72 6.96
N ILE A 567 -13.20 -24.96 6.95
CA ILE A 567 -12.66 -26.05 7.73
C ILE A 567 -11.97 -27.00 6.76
N TYR A 568 -10.66 -27.12 6.91
CA TYR A 568 -9.78 -27.97 6.11
C TYR A 568 -9.31 -29.18 6.92
N GLU A 569 -8.90 -30.24 6.21
CA GLU A 569 -8.05 -31.26 6.83
C GLU A 569 -6.74 -30.62 7.34
N TYR A 570 -6.27 -31.07 8.50
CA TYR A 570 -5.04 -30.54 9.09
C TYR A 570 -3.80 -31.11 8.39
N MET A 571 -2.86 -30.23 8.04
CA MET A 571 -1.58 -30.58 7.41
C MET A 571 -0.45 -30.46 8.44
N PRO A 572 0.07 -31.57 9.00
CA PRO A 572 1.00 -31.55 10.12
C PRO A 572 2.39 -31.04 9.73
N ASN A 573 2.82 -31.25 8.48
CA ASN A 573 4.12 -30.83 7.98
C ASN A 573 4.07 -29.45 7.30
N LYS A 574 3.07 -28.61 7.59
CA LYS A 574 3.00 -27.20 7.15
C LYS A 574 3.17 -27.05 5.62
N SER A 575 3.69 -25.92 5.15
CA SER A 575 3.86 -25.57 3.74
C SER A 575 5.28 -25.85 3.23
N LEU A 576 5.45 -25.97 1.92
CA LEU A 576 6.74 -26.27 1.29
C LEU A 576 7.79 -25.16 1.51
N ASP A 577 7.36 -23.89 1.52
CA ASP A 577 8.23 -22.74 1.77
C ASP A 577 8.87 -22.76 3.17
N PHE A 578 8.21 -23.38 4.15
CA PHE A 578 8.73 -23.60 5.50
C PHE A 578 10.01 -24.44 5.50
N TYR A 579 10.20 -25.31 4.50
CA TYR A 579 11.40 -26.11 4.34
C TYR A 579 12.38 -25.48 3.36
N LEU A 580 11.91 -25.02 2.19
CA LEU A 580 12.78 -24.51 1.13
C LEU A 580 13.63 -23.31 1.56
N PHE A 581 13.10 -22.45 2.44
CA PHE A 581 13.72 -21.17 2.76
C PHE A 581 14.29 -21.07 4.17
N ASP A 582 14.23 -22.17 4.94
CA ASP A 582 14.85 -22.29 6.26
C ASP A 582 16.20 -23.01 6.11
N SER A 583 17.26 -22.38 6.59
CA SER A 583 18.63 -22.84 6.39
C SER A 583 18.92 -24.21 7.01
N ALA A 584 18.16 -24.62 8.03
CA ALA A 584 18.31 -25.90 8.73
C ALA A 584 17.33 -26.95 8.18
N ARG A 585 16.08 -26.56 7.88
CA ARG A 585 15.03 -27.50 7.42
C ARG A 585 15.18 -27.87 5.96
N ARG A 586 15.84 -27.07 5.14
CA ARG A 586 16.10 -27.41 3.73
C ARG A 586 16.82 -28.76 3.57
N PHE A 587 17.66 -29.14 4.53
CA PHE A 587 18.34 -30.44 4.56
C PHE A 587 17.39 -31.63 4.79
N LEU A 588 16.13 -31.40 5.17
CA LEU A 588 15.09 -32.43 5.28
C LEU A 588 14.43 -32.72 3.92
N LEU A 589 14.63 -31.85 2.92
CA LEU A 589 14.20 -32.06 1.55
C LEU A 589 15.38 -32.59 0.74
N ASP A 590 15.71 -33.87 0.94
CA ASP A 590 16.65 -34.55 0.07
C ASP A 590 16.13 -34.59 -1.39
N TRP A 591 17.00 -35.02 -2.30
CA TRP A 591 16.63 -35.07 -3.72
C TRP A 591 15.40 -35.94 -3.99
N LYS A 592 15.31 -37.10 -3.34
CA LYS A 592 14.19 -38.03 -3.51
C LYS A 592 12.87 -37.39 -3.09
N MET A 593 12.86 -36.70 -1.95
CA MET A 593 11.70 -35.97 -1.45
C MET A 593 11.31 -34.83 -2.40
N SER A 594 12.31 -34.08 -2.88
CA SER A 594 12.10 -32.96 -3.81
C SER A 594 11.46 -33.42 -5.12
N VAL A 595 11.92 -34.55 -5.70
CA VAL A 595 11.30 -35.16 -6.89
C VAL A 595 9.87 -35.59 -6.60
N HIS A 596 9.63 -36.25 -5.47
CA HIS A 596 8.27 -36.68 -5.09
C HIS A 596 7.31 -35.49 -4.95
N ILE A 597 7.81 -34.38 -4.41
CA ILE A 597 7.06 -33.13 -4.30
C ILE A 597 6.75 -32.54 -5.69
N ILE A 598 7.74 -32.44 -6.59
CA ILE A 598 7.55 -31.96 -7.96
C ILE A 598 6.51 -32.82 -8.70
N GLU A 599 6.62 -34.15 -8.61
CA GLU A 599 5.71 -35.09 -9.23
C GLU A 599 4.29 -34.96 -8.67
N GLY A 600 4.14 -34.87 -7.35
CA GLY A 600 2.83 -34.73 -6.71
C GLY A 600 2.14 -33.41 -7.06
N ILE A 601 2.88 -32.30 -7.13
CA ILE A 601 2.33 -31.02 -7.61
C ILE A 601 1.90 -31.14 -9.08
N THR A 602 2.72 -31.81 -9.91
CA THR A 602 2.38 -32.06 -11.32
C THR A 602 1.09 -32.86 -11.45
N GLN A 603 0.89 -33.92 -10.65
CA GLN A 603 -0.36 -34.70 -10.64
C GLN A 603 -1.56 -33.86 -10.18
N GLY A 604 -1.38 -33.01 -9.16
CA GLY A 604 -2.42 -32.08 -8.72
C GLY A 604 -2.86 -31.11 -9.82
N LEU A 605 -1.89 -30.50 -10.52
CA LEU A 605 -2.18 -29.59 -11.64
C LEU A 605 -2.79 -30.31 -12.84
N LEU A 606 -2.30 -31.52 -13.17
CA LEU A 606 -2.90 -32.37 -14.20
C LEU A 606 -4.37 -32.66 -13.93
N TYR A 607 -4.69 -32.99 -12.69
CA TYR A 607 -6.07 -33.21 -12.30
C TYR A 607 -6.92 -31.94 -12.49
N LEU A 608 -6.43 -30.78 -12.04
CA LEU A 608 -7.15 -29.51 -12.19
C LEU A 608 -7.39 -29.12 -13.66
N GLN A 609 -6.42 -29.35 -14.53
CA GLN A 609 -6.48 -28.86 -15.91
C GLN A 609 -7.11 -29.89 -16.86
N GLU A 610 -6.78 -31.17 -16.72
CA GLU A 610 -7.09 -32.24 -17.68
C GLU A 610 -8.16 -33.21 -17.16
N TYR A 611 -8.01 -33.75 -15.95
CA TYR A 611 -8.82 -34.90 -15.53
C TYR A 611 -10.07 -34.56 -14.72
N SER A 612 -10.19 -33.35 -14.19
CA SER A 612 -11.40 -32.91 -13.52
C SER A 612 -12.49 -32.51 -14.54
N ARG A 613 -13.74 -32.48 -14.08
CA ARG A 613 -14.92 -32.21 -14.92
C ARG A 613 -14.86 -30.85 -15.63
N PHE A 614 -14.22 -29.88 -15.02
CA PHE A 614 -14.04 -28.53 -15.54
C PHE A 614 -12.56 -28.20 -15.53
N THR A 615 -12.07 -27.43 -16.48
CA THR A 615 -10.69 -26.95 -16.39
C THR A 615 -10.62 -25.88 -15.30
N ILE A 616 -9.71 -26.05 -14.35
CA ILE A 616 -9.53 -25.13 -13.23
C ILE A 616 -8.16 -24.50 -13.33
N ILE A 617 -8.15 -23.16 -13.34
CA ILE A 617 -6.93 -22.36 -13.29
C ILE A 617 -6.80 -21.81 -11.88
N HIS A 618 -5.72 -22.16 -11.19
CA HIS A 618 -5.45 -21.83 -9.80
C HIS A 618 -5.16 -20.34 -9.60
N ARG A 619 -4.29 -19.76 -10.45
CA ARG A 619 -3.85 -18.34 -10.46
C ARG A 619 -3.05 -17.84 -9.25
N ASP A 620 -2.92 -18.63 -8.18
CA ASP A 620 -2.02 -18.34 -7.05
C ASP A 620 -1.18 -19.55 -6.61
N LEU A 621 -0.62 -20.29 -7.57
CA LEU A 621 0.26 -21.41 -7.28
C LEU A 621 1.65 -20.90 -6.83
N LYS A 622 2.09 -21.29 -5.63
CA LYS A 622 3.36 -20.87 -5.01
C LYS A 622 3.78 -21.83 -3.89
N ALA A 623 5.02 -21.75 -3.43
CA ALA A 623 5.54 -22.64 -2.39
C ALA A 623 4.73 -22.61 -1.07
N SER A 624 4.23 -21.45 -0.65
CA SER A 624 3.42 -21.33 0.57
C SER A 624 2.00 -21.91 0.45
N ASN A 625 1.54 -22.16 -0.78
CA ASN A 625 0.24 -22.80 -1.06
C ASN A 625 0.38 -24.32 -1.34
N ILE A 626 1.59 -24.88 -1.26
CA ILE A 626 1.81 -26.33 -1.26
C ILE A 626 1.95 -26.79 0.18
N LEU A 627 0.94 -27.47 0.72
CA LEU A 627 0.99 -28.05 2.06
C LEU A 627 1.50 -29.49 2.01
N LEU A 628 2.10 -29.96 3.10
CA LEU A 628 2.67 -31.29 3.23
C LEU A 628 1.88 -32.07 4.28
N ASP A 629 1.42 -33.27 3.89
CA ASP A 629 0.76 -34.19 4.80
C ASP A 629 1.77 -34.90 5.72
N ASN A 630 1.28 -35.81 6.57
CA ASN A 630 2.09 -36.61 7.48
C ASN A 630 3.18 -37.46 6.81
N GLU A 631 3.03 -37.78 5.52
CA GLU A 631 3.98 -38.55 4.71
C GLU A 631 4.87 -37.66 3.83
N MET A 632 4.86 -36.34 4.06
CA MET A 632 5.56 -35.33 3.24
C MET A 632 5.06 -35.26 1.79
N LYS A 633 3.83 -35.73 1.51
CA LYS A 633 3.24 -35.63 0.17
C LYS A 633 2.67 -34.24 -0.05
N PRO A 634 2.87 -33.63 -1.24
CA PRO A 634 2.40 -32.30 -1.52
C PRO A 634 0.89 -32.27 -1.79
N LYS A 635 0.22 -31.26 -1.27
CA LYS A 635 -1.17 -30.92 -1.54
C LYS A 635 -1.31 -29.44 -1.89
N ILE A 636 -1.89 -29.15 -3.06
CA ILE A 636 -2.19 -27.78 -3.49
C ILE A 636 -3.38 -27.24 -2.68
N SER A 637 -3.27 -26.00 -2.21
CA SER A 637 -4.25 -25.32 -1.35
C SER A 637 -4.54 -23.89 -1.83
N ASP A 638 -5.52 -23.23 -1.20
CA ASP A 638 -5.89 -21.81 -1.42
C ASP A 638 -6.54 -21.52 -2.78
N PHE A 639 -7.73 -22.08 -2.99
CA PHE A 639 -8.50 -21.97 -4.23
C PHE A 639 -9.36 -20.71 -4.35
N GLY A 640 -9.29 -19.76 -3.40
CA GLY A 640 -10.14 -18.56 -3.40
C GLY A 640 -10.02 -17.72 -4.67
N MET A 641 -8.87 -17.80 -5.33
CA MET A 641 -8.55 -17.08 -6.54
C MET A 641 -8.80 -17.89 -7.81
N ALA A 642 -9.15 -19.18 -7.71
CA ALA A 642 -9.24 -20.05 -8.86
C ALA A 642 -10.46 -19.75 -9.75
N LYS A 643 -10.39 -20.16 -11.01
CA LYS A 643 -11.45 -19.95 -12.01
C LYS A 643 -11.81 -21.26 -12.70
N ILE A 644 -13.11 -21.46 -12.89
CA ILE A 644 -13.71 -22.62 -13.56
C ILE A 644 -13.92 -22.26 -15.03
N PHE A 645 -13.45 -23.13 -15.92
CA PHE A 645 -13.63 -23.06 -17.36
C PHE A 645 -14.39 -24.28 -17.84
N SER A 646 -15.23 -24.08 -18.85
CA SER A 646 -15.71 -25.21 -19.66
C SER A 646 -14.53 -25.80 -20.44
N LYS A 647 -14.57 -27.09 -20.77
CA LYS A 647 -13.45 -27.76 -21.46
C LYS A 647 -13.09 -27.15 -22.81
N ASP A 648 -14.04 -26.47 -23.44
CA ASP A 648 -13.87 -25.79 -24.74
C ASP A 648 -13.32 -24.35 -24.61
N GLU A 649 -13.14 -23.85 -23.39
CA GLU A 649 -12.62 -22.50 -23.12
C GLU A 649 -11.13 -22.60 -22.73
N HIS A 650 -10.25 -21.97 -23.50
CA HIS A 650 -8.80 -22.09 -23.31
C HIS A 650 -8.13 -20.88 -22.64
N GLU A 651 -8.77 -19.71 -22.68
CA GLU A 651 -8.24 -18.47 -22.11
C GLU A 651 -9.38 -17.50 -21.73
N ALA A 652 -9.11 -16.61 -20.77
CA ALA A 652 -10.01 -15.51 -20.45
C ALA A 652 -9.24 -14.23 -20.10
N ASN A 653 -9.94 -13.10 -20.16
CA ASN A 653 -9.41 -11.79 -19.81
C ASN A 653 -10.10 -11.26 -18.54
N THR A 654 -9.35 -10.59 -17.67
CA THR A 654 -9.86 -9.85 -16.52
C THR A 654 -9.16 -8.49 -16.39
N GLY A 655 -9.94 -7.43 -16.12
CA GLY A 655 -9.41 -6.11 -15.75
C GLY A 655 -8.81 -6.04 -14.34
N ARG A 656 -8.91 -7.13 -13.56
CA ARG A 656 -8.35 -7.27 -12.21
C ARG A 656 -7.31 -8.38 -12.18
N ILE A 657 -6.04 -7.99 -12.04
CA ILE A 657 -4.91 -8.91 -11.87
C ILE A 657 -4.84 -9.30 -10.39
N VAL A 658 -4.74 -10.60 -10.14
CA VAL A 658 -4.67 -11.16 -8.80
C VAL A 658 -3.64 -12.29 -8.80
N GLY A 659 -2.97 -12.55 -7.67
CA GLY A 659 -1.94 -13.59 -7.53
C GLY A 659 -0.67 -13.05 -6.88
N THR A 660 0.26 -13.93 -6.54
CA THR A 660 1.49 -13.56 -5.82
C THR A 660 2.60 -13.10 -6.77
N TYR A 661 3.14 -11.90 -6.52
CA TYR A 661 4.22 -11.32 -7.31
C TYR A 661 5.42 -12.29 -7.45
N GLY A 662 5.98 -12.35 -8.66
CA GLY A 662 7.04 -13.29 -9.02
C GLY A 662 6.57 -14.70 -9.42
N TYR A 663 5.29 -15.04 -9.24
CA TYR A 663 4.67 -16.25 -9.80
C TYR A 663 3.63 -15.95 -10.89
N VAL A 664 3.20 -14.69 -11.02
CA VAL A 664 2.21 -14.26 -12.02
C VAL A 664 2.86 -14.21 -13.40
N SER A 665 2.22 -14.82 -14.40
CA SER A 665 2.76 -14.87 -15.76
C SER A 665 2.76 -13.50 -16.46
N PRO A 666 3.73 -13.23 -17.36
CA PRO A 666 3.87 -11.92 -18.01
C PRO A 666 2.64 -11.46 -18.79
N GLU A 667 1.97 -12.37 -19.52
CA GLU A 667 0.76 -12.06 -20.27
C GLU A 667 -0.43 -11.73 -19.37
N TYR A 668 -0.47 -12.30 -18.16
CA TYR A 668 -1.50 -11.97 -17.18
C TYR A 668 -1.28 -10.57 -16.62
N VAL A 669 -0.04 -10.20 -16.30
CA VAL A 669 0.31 -8.85 -15.83
C VAL A 669 0.10 -7.80 -16.93
N LYS A 670 0.57 -8.07 -18.17
CA LYS A 670 0.55 -7.11 -19.27
C LYS A 670 -0.83 -6.90 -19.88
N LYS A 671 -1.64 -7.96 -19.99
CA LYS A 671 -2.88 -7.98 -20.79
C LYS A 671 -4.13 -8.41 -20.02
N GLY A 672 -3.99 -8.83 -18.76
CA GLY A 672 -5.10 -9.42 -17.99
C GLY A 672 -5.49 -10.83 -18.44
N LEU A 673 -4.71 -11.46 -19.32
CA LEU A 673 -5.00 -12.77 -19.90
C LEU A 673 -4.51 -13.90 -19.00
N TYR A 674 -5.39 -14.84 -18.67
CA TYR A 674 -5.03 -16.02 -17.90
C TYR A 674 -5.57 -17.30 -18.56
N SER A 675 -4.76 -18.36 -18.52
CA SER A 675 -5.03 -19.68 -19.09
C SER A 675 -4.35 -20.77 -18.26
N THR A 676 -4.47 -22.03 -18.66
CA THR A 676 -3.71 -23.14 -18.04
C THR A 676 -2.19 -22.88 -18.08
N LYS A 677 -1.70 -22.14 -19.08
CA LYS A 677 -0.30 -21.74 -19.23
C LYS A 677 0.15 -20.73 -18.17
N SER A 678 -0.77 -20.03 -17.52
CA SER A 678 -0.46 -19.14 -16.39
C SER A 678 -0.03 -19.96 -15.17
N ASP A 679 -0.73 -21.04 -14.85
CA ASP A 679 -0.33 -21.95 -13.76
C ASP A 679 0.95 -22.72 -14.10
N VAL A 680 1.17 -23.08 -15.39
CA VAL A 680 2.44 -23.68 -15.84
C VAL A 680 3.61 -22.73 -15.57
N TYR A 681 3.46 -21.43 -15.82
CA TYR A 681 4.49 -20.45 -15.49
C TYR A 681 4.80 -20.44 -13.99
N SER A 682 3.77 -20.35 -13.15
CA SER A 682 3.92 -20.40 -11.70
C SER A 682 4.58 -21.71 -11.23
N PHE A 683 4.26 -22.84 -11.87
CA PHE A 683 4.89 -24.13 -11.61
C PHE A 683 6.35 -24.17 -12.02
N GLY A 684 6.72 -23.53 -13.13
CA GLY A 684 8.11 -23.36 -13.55
C GLY A 684 8.95 -22.61 -12.53
N VAL A 685 8.42 -21.50 -12.00
CA VAL A 685 9.05 -20.77 -10.89
C VAL A 685 9.23 -21.68 -9.68
N LEU A 686 8.20 -22.46 -9.34
CA LEU A 686 8.22 -23.37 -8.20
C LEU A 686 9.28 -24.48 -8.34
N ILE A 687 9.41 -25.09 -9.53
CA ILE A 687 10.48 -26.06 -9.80
C ILE A 687 11.85 -25.43 -9.56
N LEU A 688 12.08 -24.22 -10.11
CA LEU A 688 13.37 -23.52 -9.95
C LEU A 688 13.68 -23.25 -8.48
N GLN A 689 12.69 -22.92 -7.66
CA GLN A 689 12.88 -22.74 -6.22
C GLN A 689 13.16 -24.06 -5.49
N ILE A 690 12.45 -25.15 -5.84
CA ILE A 690 12.65 -26.46 -5.22
C ILE A 690 14.07 -26.96 -5.44
N ILE A 691 14.57 -26.88 -6.67
CA ILE A 691 15.91 -27.43 -7.01
C ILE A 691 17.07 -26.54 -6.55
N SER A 692 16.82 -25.28 -6.19
CA SER A 692 17.88 -24.31 -5.86
C SER A 692 17.87 -23.79 -4.43
N GLY A 693 16.77 -23.97 -3.70
CA GLY A 693 16.53 -23.35 -2.39
C GLY A 693 16.42 -21.81 -2.44
N LYS A 694 16.35 -21.21 -3.64
CA LYS A 694 16.43 -19.75 -3.83
C LYS A 694 15.05 -19.09 -3.82
N LYS A 695 14.97 -17.88 -3.27
CA LYS A 695 13.75 -17.05 -3.24
C LYS A 695 13.62 -16.25 -4.52
N ASN A 696 12.41 -16.12 -5.06
CA ASN A 696 12.16 -15.33 -6.26
C ASN A 696 12.31 -13.81 -6.06
N ALA A 697 12.25 -13.32 -4.82
CA ALA A 697 12.35 -11.89 -4.46
C ALA A 697 13.79 -11.39 -4.21
N CYS A 698 14.80 -12.24 -4.43
CA CYS A 698 16.21 -11.92 -4.24
C CYS A 698 16.93 -11.82 -5.59
N PHE A 699 18.04 -11.10 -5.61
CA PHE A 699 18.96 -11.06 -6.74
C PHE A 699 20.16 -11.98 -6.52
N TYR A 700 20.68 -12.51 -7.63
CA TYR A 700 21.72 -13.53 -7.66
C TYR A 700 22.80 -13.18 -8.68
N GLY A 701 23.85 -14.01 -8.69
CA GLY A 701 25.01 -13.86 -9.56
C GLY A 701 26.12 -13.01 -8.94
N PRO A 702 27.29 -12.91 -9.61
CA PRO A 702 28.48 -12.27 -9.05
C PRO A 702 28.31 -10.80 -8.66
N ASN A 703 27.36 -10.11 -9.31
CA ASN A 703 27.07 -8.70 -9.09
C ASN A 703 25.70 -8.49 -8.40
N GLU A 704 25.06 -9.55 -7.91
CA GLU A 704 23.76 -9.53 -7.23
C GLU A 704 22.67 -8.73 -7.97
N ASN A 705 22.58 -8.90 -9.29
CA ASN A 705 21.69 -8.10 -10.15
C ASN A 705 20.77 -8.92 -11.06
N LEU A 706 20.86 -10.26 -11.02
CA LEU A 706 20.02 -11.15 -11.83
C LEU A 706 18.87 -11.67 -10.98
N ASN A 707 17.64 -11.60 -11.48
CA ASN A 707 16.52 -12.26 -10.81
C ASN A 707 16.65 -13.80 -10.92
N LEU A 708 15.85 -14.55 -10.17
CA LEU A 708 15.92 -16.02 -10.13
C LEU A 708 15.91 -16.67 -11.52
N LEU A 709 15.08 -16.17 -12.44
CA LEU A 709 14.90 -16.75 -13.78
C LEU A 709 16.09 -16.45 -14.68
N GLU A 710 16.60 -15.21 -14.62
CA GLU A 710 17.79 -14.79 -15.35
C GLU A 710 19.02 -15.57 -14.89
N TYR A 711 19.19 -15.69 -13.58
CA TYR A 711 20.31 -16.43 -13.00
C TYR A 711 20.26 -17.93 -13.36
N ALA A 712 19.07 -18.54 -13.31
CA ALA A 712 18.87 -19.91 -13.76
C ALA A 712 19.24 -20.10 -15.24
N TYR A 713 18.80 -19.17 -16.10
CA TYR A 713 19.06 -19.22 -17.53
C TYR A 713 20.55 -19.03 -17.87
N ASP A 714 21.22 -18.06 -17.24
CA ASP A 714 22.64 -17.78 -17.46
C ASP A 714 23.53 -18.96 -17.08
N LEU A 715 23.26 -19.58 -15.92
CA LEU A 715 23.99 -20.78 -15.48
C LEU A 715 23.69 -21.98 -16.37
N TRP A 716 22.43 -22.18 -16.77
CA TRP A 716 22.07 -23.25 -17.70
C TRP A 716 22.77 -23.09 -19.06
N LYS A 717 22.70 -21.90 -19.66
CA LYS A 717 23.28 -21.59 -20.99
C LYS A 717 24.81 -21.70 -21.01
N SER A 718 25.47 -21.37 -19.90
CA SER A 718 26.93 -21.45 -19.77
C SER A 718 27.44 -22.86 -19.42
N GLY A 719 26.56 -23.87 -19.36
CA GLY A 719 26.92 -25.24 -18.97
C GLY A 719 27.18 -25.40 -17.47
N LYS A 720 26.89 -24.37 -16.66
CA LYS A 720 27.11 -24.30 -15.22
C LYS A 720 25.85 -24.58 -14.40
N GLY A 721 24.87 -25.27 -14.98
CA GLY A 721 23.57 -25.53 -14.34
C GLY A 721 23.66 -26.17 -12.95
N LYS A 722 24.71 -26.96 -12.67
CA LYS A 722 24.95 -27.55 -11.34
C LYS A 722 25.17 -26.48 -10.25
N GLU A 723 25.76 -25.33 -10.58
CA GLU A 723 25.98 -24.22 -9.63
C GLU A 723 24.67 -23.57 -9.17
N PHE A 724 23.59 -23.74 -9.93
CA PHE A 724 22.28 -23.21 -9.57
C PHE A 724 21.62 -24.01 -8.43
N MET A 725 21.92 -25.31 -8.36
CA MET A 725 21.27 -26.28 -7.47
C MET A 725 21.60 -26.04 -5.99
N ASP A 726 20.71 -26.43 -5.09
CA ASP A 726 21.04 -26.46 -3.66
C ASP A 726 22.07 -27.59 -3.42
N PRO A 727 23.22 -27.31 -2.77
CA PRO A 727 24.23 -28.31 -2.48
C PRO A 727 23.76 -29.52 -1.64
N SER A 728 22.63 -29.39 -0.94
CA SER A 728 22.03 -30.47 -0.15
C SER A 728 21.26 -31.49 -1.01
N LEU A 729 20.96 -31.18 -2.26
CA LEU A 729 20.36 -32.11 -3.22
C LEU A 729 21.47 -32.96 -3.86
N ASP A 730 22.03 -33.87 -3.06
CA ASP A 730 23.03 -34.82 -3.55
C ASP A 730 22.35 -35.94 -4.37
N ASP A 731 22.55 -35.91 -5.69
CA ASP A 731 22.07 -36.93 -6.62
C ASP A 731 23.23 -37.77 -7.16
N THR A 732 23.93 -38.46 -6.27
CA THR A 732 24.99 -39.44 -6.60
C THR A 732 24.53 -40.55 -7.55
N VAL A 733 23.21 -40.70 -7.77
CA VAL A 733 22.61 -41.78 -8.57
C VAL A 733 22.17 -41.29 -9.97
N SER A 734 21.85 -40.01 -10.17
CA SER A 734 21.33 -39.51 -11.47
C SER A 734 21.39 -37.99 -11.72
N SER A 735 22.57 -37.34 -11.60
CA SER A 735 22.73 -35.88 -11.82
C SER A 735 22.08 -35.27 -13.09
N CYS A 736 21.74 -36.10 -14.09
CA CYS A 736 20.98 -35.70 -15.27
C CYS A 736 19.53 -35.26 -14.96
N LYS A 737 18.87 -35.79 -13.91
CA LYS A 737 17.48 -35.44 -13.56
C LYS A 737 17.35 -34.04 -12.95
N LEU A 738 18.34 -33.60 -12.16
CA LEU A 738 18.38 -32.23 -11.62
C LEU A 738 18.50 -31.19 -12.74
N ILE A 739 19.43 -31.41 -13.68
CA ILE A 739 19.61 -30.56 -14.86
C ILE A 739 18.37 -30.61 -15.76
N ARG A 740 17.70 -31.76 -15.84
CA ARG A 740 16.43 -31.88 -16.55
C ARG A 740 15.33 -31.05 -15.90
N CYS A 741 15.21 -31.06 -14.57
CA CYS A 741 14.26 -30.22 -13.84
C CYS A 741 14.55 -28.72 -14.05
N LEU A 742 15.83 -28.32 -14.08
CA LEU A 742 16.23 -26.96 -14.46
C LEU A 742 15.73 -26.58 -15.84
N GLN A 743 15.97 -27.44 -16.84
CA GLN A 743 15.54 -27.19 -18.21
C GLN A 743 14.00 -27.13 -18.33
N ILE A 744 13.28 -28.03 -17.66
CA ILE A 744 11.81 -28.02 -17.62
C ILE A 744 11.30 -26.74 -16.94
N GLY A 745 11.89 -26.33 -15.82
CA GLY A 745 11.58 -25.07 -15.14
C GLY A 745 11.73 -23.88 -16.08
N LEU A 746 12.85 -23.82 -16.82
CA LEU A 746 13.11 -22.78 -17.83
C LEU A 746 12.12 -22.82 -19.01
N LEU A 747 11.69 -23.99 -19.47
CA LEU A 747 10.64 -24.13 -20.50
C LEU A 747 9.27 -23.67 -19.98
N CYS A 748 8.98 -23.86 -18.70
CA CYS A 748 7.71 -23.45 -18.10
C CYS A 748 7.64 -21.92 -17.91
N VAL A 749 8.76 -21.23 -17.67
CA VAL A 749 8.79 -19.77 -17.43
C VAL A 749 9.02 -18.93 -18.69
N GLN A 750 8.83 -19.49 -19.89
CA GLN A 750 8.96 -18.76 -21.15
C GLN A 750 8.00 -17.56 -21.20
N GLU A 751 8.42 -16.45 -21.81
CA GLU A 751 7.61 -15.23 -21.83
C GLU A 751 6.29 -15.43 -22.59
N ASN A 752 6.36 -16.01 -23.79
CA ASN A 752 5.15 -16.32 -24.55
C ASN A 752 4.48 -17.59 -24.02
N ALA A 753 3.19 -17.52 -23.70
CA ALA A 753 2.41 -18.65 -23.22
C ALA A 753 2.36 -19.84 -24.20
N THR A 754 2.50 -19.58 -25.51
CA THR A 754 2.56 -20.62 -26.55
C THR A 754 3.87 -21.40 -26.56
N ASP A 755 4.97 -20.79 -26.08
CA ASP A 755 6.28 -21.42 -26.00
C ASP A 755 6.41 -22.34 -24.76
N ARG A 756 5.48 -22.22 -23.81
CA ARG A 756 5.44 -23.07 -22.61
C ARG A 756 4.81 -24.43 -22.95
N PRO A 757 5.33 -25.55 -22.42
CA PRO A 757 4.64 -26.83 -22.52
C PRO A 757 3.28 -26.80 -21.77
N SER A 758 2.39 -27.71 -22.11
CA SER A 758 1.24 -28.07 -21.28
C SER A 758 1.69 -28.87 -20.06
N ILE A 759 0.88 -28.90 -19.00
CA ILE A 759 1.23 -29.69 -17.80
C ILE A 759 1.32 -31.20 -18.10
N LEU A 760 0.59 -31.69 -19.12
CA LEU A 760 0.70 -33.05 -19.63
C LEU A 760 2.06 -33.33 -20.25
N GLU A 761 2.53 -32.43 -21.11
CA GLU A 761 3.87 -32.50 -21.67
C GLU A 761 4.94 -32.44 -20.57
N VAL A 762 4.79 -31.53 -19.60
CA VAL A 762 5.69 -31.44 -18.44
C VAL A 762 5.73 -32.76 -17.67
N SER A 763 4.59 -33.41 -17.44
CA SER A 763 4.55 -34.72 -16.76
C SER A 763 5.27 -35.82 -17.56
N SER A 764 5.10 -35.85 -18.88
CA SER A 764 5.84 -36.77 -19.75
C SER A 764 7.34 -36.47 -19.74
N MET A 765 7.72 -35.18 -19.75
CA MET A 765 9.11 -34.74 -19.70
C MET A 765 9.76 -35.14 -18.37
N LEU A 766 9.08 -35.02 -17.23
CA LEU A 766 9.59 -35.44 -15.92
C LEU A 766 9.78 -36.96 -15.82
N LYS A 767 8.90 -37.76 -16.44
CA LYS A 767 8.97 -39.24 -16.40
C LYS A 767 10.00 -39.83 -17.36
N SER A 768 10.27 -39.18 -18.48
CA SER A 768 11.15 -39.71 -19.53
C SER A 768 12.59 -39.24 -19.32
N GLU A 769 13.51 -40.16 -19.04
CA GLU A 769 14.94 -39.82 -18.85
C GLU A 769 15.69 -39.57 -20.19
N SER A 770 15.21 -40.15 -21.30
CA SER A 770 15.86 -40.14 -22.61
C SER A 770 15.25 -39.21 -23.67
N ALA A 771 14.18 -38.46 -23.34
CA ALA A 771 13.50 -37.62 -24.32
C ALA A 771 14.25 -36.30 -24.55
N THR A 772 14.56 -35.99 -25.80
CA THR A 772 15.15 -34.73 -26.24
C THR A 772 14.22 -33.56 -25.93
N LEU A 773 14.67 -32.66 -25.06
CA LEU A 773 13.94 -31.45 -24.69
C LEU A 773 14.32 -30.29 -25.62
N THR A 774 13.34 -29.43 -25.92
CA THR A 774 13.59 -28.18 -26.63
C THR A 774 14.49 -27.26 -25.82
N ILE A 775 15.26 -26.42 -26.51
CA ILE A 775 16.14 -25.43 -25.89
C ILE A 775 15.28 -24.24 -25.39
N PRO A 776 15.32 -23.90 -24.09
CA PRO A 776 14.68 -22.68 -23.56
C PRO A 776 15.18 -21.42 -24.27
N LYS A 777 14.26 -20.49 -24.61
CA LYS A 777 14.61 -19.18 -25.13
C LYS A 777 15.01 -18.23 -23.98
N ILE A 778 15.71 -17.15 -24.33
CA ILE A 778 16.13 -16.11 -23.38
C ILE A 778 14.87 -15.48 -22.73
N PRO A 779 14.82 -15.34 -21.39
CA PRO A 779 13.79 -14.55 -20.73
C PRO A 779 13.96 -13.06 -21.11
N ASP A 780 13.01 -12.44 -21.83
CA ASP A 780 13.13 -11.07 -22.39
C ASP A 780 13.01 -9.93 -21.33
N PHE A 781 13.22 -10.24 -20.05
CA PHE A 781 13.32 -9.25 -18.96
C PHE A 781 14.74 -8.69 -18.79
N SER A 782 15.73 -9.20 -19.55
CA SER A 782 17.09 -8.69 -19.51
C SER A 782 17.20 -7.31 -20.14
N THR A 783 17.71 -6.33 -19.40
CA THR A 783 18.09 -4.99 -19.88
C THR A 783 19.25 -5.01 -20.88
N LYS A 784 19.80 -6.18 -21.23
CA LYS A 784 20.88 -6.32 -22.21
C LYS A 784 20.36 -6.85 -23.54
N ARG A 785 19.79 -5.96 -24.36
CA ARG A 785 19.84 -6.09 -25.82
C ARG A 785 20.72 -5.00 -26.39
N ASN A 786 21.91 -5.41 -26.84
CA ASN A 786 22.56 -4.87 -28.03
C ASN A 786 23.57 -5.91 -28.54
N GLY A 787 23.35 -6.38 -29.77
CA GLY A 787 24.34 -6.99 -30.66
C GLY A 787 24.82 -8.40 -30.31
N ASP A 788 24.13 -9.43 -30.79
CA ASP A 788 24.75 -10.55 -31.52
C ASP A 788 23.68 -11.60 -31.86
N GLU A 789 22.87 -11.30 -32.87
CA GLU A 789 22.29 -12.36 -33.70
C GLU A 789 23.36 -12.80 -34.69
N GLY A 790 24.09 -13.87 -34.35
CA GLY A 790 24.98 -14.47 -35.34
C GLY A 790 26.05 -15.42 -34.82
N THR A 791 25.72 -16.48 -34.10
CA THR A 791 26.49 -17.76 -34.19
C THR A 791 25.62 -18.92 -33.72
N LYS A 792 25.28 -19.84 -34.63
CA LYS A 792 24.72 -21.16 -34.27
C LYS A 792 25.82 -21.99 -33.62
N SER A 793 25.94 -21.92 -32.30
CA SER A 793 26.78 -22.83 -31.53
C SER A 793 25.95 -24.06 -31.16
N GLN A 794 26.33 -25.22 -31.70
CA GLN A 794 25.76 -26.52 -31.33
C GLN A 794 26.06 -26.77 -29.85
N ILE A 795 25.03 -26.73 -29.00
CA ILE A 795 25.14 -27.17 -27.60
C ILE A 795 25.30 -28.69 -27.63
N GLN A 796 26.50 -29.19 -27.38
CA GLN A 796 26.70 -30.60 -27.04
C GLN A 796 26.11 -30.83 -25.65
N LEU A 797 24.85 -31.28 -25.60
CA LEU A 797 24.39 -32.08 -24.46
C LEU A 797 25.19 -33.37 -24.50
N GLU A 798 26.03 -33.62 -23.50
CA GLU A 798 26.54 -34.96 -23.25
C GLU A 798 25.33 -35.87 -23.05
N ASN A 799 25.09 -36.75 -24.02
CA ASN A 799 24.11 -37.82 -23.91
C ASN A 799 24.57 -38.77 -22.80
N CYS A 800 24.05 -38.59 -21.59
CA CYS A 800 24.15 -39.62 -20.55
C CYS A 800 23.23 -40.79 -20.91
N SER A 801 23.77 -41.77 -21.62
CA SER A 801 23.17 -43.10 -21.80
C SER A 801 23.77 -44.05 -20.76
N ILE A 802 22.98 -44.46 -19.77
CA ILE A 802 23.32 -45.60 -18.91
C ILE A 802 22.87 -46.85 -19.67
N ASN A 803 23.81 -47.61 -20.22
CA ASN A 803 23.60 -49.03 -20.52
C ASN A 803 24.94 -49.73 -20.34
N ASP A 804 25.12 -50.36 -19.18
CA ASP A 804 26.14 -51.38 -18.93
C ASP A 804 25.80 -52.66 -19.70
N THR A 805 25.94 -52.63 -21.03
CA THR A 805 25.95 -53.86 -21.83
C THR A 805 27.17 -53.86 -22.75
N THR A 806 28.02 -54.83 -22.49
CA THR A 806 29.28 -55.11 -23.18
C THR A 806 29.02 -55.33 -24.67
N LEU A 807 29.65 -54.52 -25.53
CA LEU A 807 29.76 -54.76 -26.97
C LEU A 807 30.52 -56.07 -27.19
N SER A 808 29.80 -57.16 -27.42
CA SER A 808 30.36 -58.37 -28.03
C SER A 808 30.27 -58.22 -29.55
N GLN A 809 31.43 -58.20 -30.18
CA GLN A 809 31.59 -58.23 -31.63
C GLN A 809 31.06 -59.57 -32.17
N MET A 810 29.98 -59.55 -32.95
CA MET A 810 29.67 -60.63 -33.89
C MET A 810 30.28 -60.28 -35.25
N VAL A 811 31.34 -60.99 -35.61
CA VAL A 811 31.79 -61.11 -37.00
C VAL A 811 30.98 -62.25 -37.63
N GLY A 812 30.28 -61.96 -38.72
CA GLY A 812 29.45 -62.94 -39.41
C GLY A 812 30.25 -64.07 -40.07
N ARG A 813 29.66 -65.26 -40.03
CA ARG A 813 29.64 -66.21 -41.15
C ARG A 813 28.21 -66.62 -41.41
#